data_AF-A0A4P5UXR2-F1
#
_entry.id   AF-A0A4P5UXR2-F1
#
_cell.length_a   1.000
_cell.length_b   1.000
_cell.length_c   1.000
_cell.angle_alpha   90.00
_cell.angle_beta   90.00
_cell.angle_gamma   90.00
#
_symmetry.space_group_name_H-M   'P 1'
#
loop_
_entity.id
_entity.type
_entity.pdbx_description
1 polymer ?
#
loop_
_entity_poly.entity_id
_entity_poly.type
_entity_poly.pdbx_seq_one_letter_code
_entity_poly.pdbx_strand_id
1 'polypeptide(L)'
;MRIGRYRIVPGGDLSRANLEGAELRSVDIRRAQMRGINLRAAKLSGANLAGCNLLSAKLSGADLTGADMSGCQLMDADLRGARLEWADLTGAKMRGVTLTMATLAIATLRDADLFEADLSGLNLHGADLTNANMEGANLTGADLGGVNMTRTNLRGANLQDADLTGAKLNLAMLQHANLSGAIINGASLRLAEMDFVRLHGAQLNADSVLDTKWKLAWRLVTDGAEGLNLTGVDLSNADLTGAMLHDATLRDADFSNSMLCDADMRGTDFRGACLFDTDLTGARLNLSALAGARINAGTKLDGKWRTVWKISTEGIGGISARGIDLSQASLRGVDLSAADFIATDLREADLSESNLRGAALMKSNLEGADLADAELEGALLHWAKLDKFTRIHPKWRKVWQLASFGGSEADLRDIDLSNAYLFVCNLRKAQLQRANLSGANLKGADLSRAMLDEANLAGVFGANANFSHAGLGFANFSGADLSAANFSNASMVMANLSNANFSGANLSGANLSQANLVGADFSGANLSGAVFSGANLTDASLMQANVSDAVFGGANLIRCSMTEAISSKGTQFDRRWRSGLDLAIHGPGPRDLRGSKLLLAGLRNINLAGARLSKSDFHEADLSGANLEDAQVDGCGINKARLRGANLRNANLEGTLLKGTDLTGANLSGANLAGAFLSDANLSGADLRNADLRRANLRRANLTGANLLGANLHGTEVFGAQLSAATQIETKWAAIWSVQQGRGATTDLQGKDFSDTTLSRLDMQGLNFSGTNFANAKMTGCNLSHAVLAGTQLQAAQLAGADLRDADLSGADLMGAQLTKAQLDRCRLEGADLSDAMLSGASFLKADLSGAQLLRADLSGAILLQAQLARASLQGAILDANTQLDPKWRLVWELATNGGAWRNLAGKDLSLAGLRRANFTGAKLAQANLKQADLSEAQAMKADFSGANLNGANLQGATLTAAKFSSADLQGANLENADLSGADLRGANLFGARLENAVMLETNLSGAIMPDGSRED
;
A
#
# COMPACT_ATOMS: atom_id res chain seq x y z
N MET A 1 -89.21 20.97 -39.98
CA MET A 1 -90.48 20.87 -39.21
C MET A 1 -90.80 22.22 -38.57
N ARG A 2 -92.07 22.54 -38.24
CA ARG A 2 -92.42 23.71 -37.41
C ARG A 2 -93.15 23.22 -36.15
N ILE A 3 -92.74 23.70 -34.98
CA ILE A 3 -93.41 23.45 -33.70
C ILE A 3 -93.63 24.80 -33.02
N GLY A 4 -94.89 25.18 -32.83
CA GLY A 4 -95.26 26.53 -32.38
C GLY A 4 -94.63 27.61 -33.26
N ARG A 5 -93.83 28.50 -32.67
CA ARG A 5 -93.12 29.58 -33.37
C ARG A 5 -91.73 29.19 -33.91
N TYR A 6 -91.25 27.98 -33.61
CA TYR A 6 -89.87 27.56 -33.94
C TYR A 6 -89.82 26.80 -35.26
N ARG A 7 -88.86 27.16 -36.12
CA ARG A 7 -88.56 26.44 -37.36
C ARG A 7 -87.38 25.51 -37.11
N ILE A 8 -87.64 24.21 -37.20
CA ILE A 8 -86.69 23.15 -36.94
C ILE A 8 -86.07 22.72 -38.27
N VAL A 9 -84.80 23.10 -38.47
CA VAL A 9 -83.98 22.83 -39.66
C VAL A 9 -82.51 22.65 -39.26
N PRO A 10 -81.70 21.92 -40.06
CA PRO A 10 -80.25 21.84 -39.87
C PRO A 10 -79.59 23.23 -39.80
N GLY A 11 -78.62 23.39 -38.90
CA GLY A 11 -77.90 24.66 -38.70
C GLY A 11 -78.74 25.81 -38.14
N GLY A 12 -80.00 25.56 -37.75
CA GLY A 12 -80.87 26.57 -37.17
C GLY A 12 -80.44 27.02 -35.78
N ASP A 13 -80.87 28.21 -35.37
CA ASP A 13 -80.71 28.69 -33.99
C ASP A 13 -81.98 28.40 -33.19
N LEU A 14 -81.83 27.52 -32.20
CA LEU A 14 -82.85 27.12 -31.22
C LEU A 14 -82.36 27.40 -29.79
N SER A 15 -81.38 28.30 -29.64
CA SER A 15 -80.82 28.66 -28.34
C SER A 15 -81.93 29.15 -27.40
N ARG A 16 -81.98 28.59 -26.18
CA ARG A 16 -83.00 28.85 -25.16
C ARG A 16 -84.45 28.59 -25.61
N ALA A 17 -84.67 27.85 -26.71
CA ALA A 17 -86.01 27.42 -27.07
C ALA A 17 -86.58 26.47 -26.01
N ASN A 18 -87.90 26.51 -25.81
CA ASN A 18 -88.59 25.56 -24.95
C ASN A 18 -89.34 24.55 -25.81
N LEU A 19 -88.84 23.32 -25.85
CA LEU A 19 -89.36 22.18 -26.61
C LEU A 19 -89.55 20.97 -25.67
N GLU A 20 -89.93 21.25 -24.43
CA GLU A 20 -90.23 20.22 -23.44
C GLU A 20 -91.32 19.27 -23.92
N GLY A 21 -91.08 17.96 -23.78
CA GLY A 21 -91.99 16.90 -24.22
C GLY A 21 -92.19 16.82 -25.74
N ALA A 22 -91.42 17.57 -26.55
CA ALA A 22 -91.63 17.60 -27.99
C ALA A 22 -91.36 16.24 -28.66
N GLU A 23 -92.20 15.89 -29.63
CA GLU A 23 -91.99 14.73 -30.49
C GLU A 23 -91.08 15.11 -31.67
N LEU A 24 -89.82 14.67 -31.57
CA LEU A 24 -88.71 15.01 -32.48
C LEU A 24 -87.99 13.74 -32.98
N ARG A 25 -88.71 12.63 -33.06
CA ARG A 25 -88.15 11.34 -33.48
C ARG A 25 -87.61 11.45 -34.91
N SER A 26 -86.40 10.94 -35.12
CA SER A 26 -85.72 10.94 -36.43
C SER A 26 -85.59 12.32 -37.09
N VAL A 27 -85.63 13.41 -36.32
CA VAL A 27 -85.46 14.76 -36.86
C VAL A 27 -83.99 15.01 -37.24
N ASP A 28 -83.75 15.66 -38.38
CA ASP A 28 -82.41 16.18 -38.72
C ASP A 28 -82.30 17.66 -38.30
N ILE A 29 -81.50 17.91 -37.27
CA ILE A 29 -81.16 19.24 -36.76
C ILE A 29 -79.66 19.41 -36.56
N ARG A 30 -78.85 18.66 -37.30
CA ARG A 30 -77.38 18.71 -37.20
C ARG A 30 -76.83 20.14 -37.25
N ARG A 31 -75.77 20.36 -36.49
CA ARG A 31 -75.05 21.65 -36.36
C ARG A 31 -75.89 22.83 -35.88
N ALA A 32 -77.06 22.58 -35.31
CA ALA A 32 -77.90 23.64 -34.75
C ALA A 32 -77.23 24.27 -33.51
N GLN A 33 -77.47 25.57 -33.32
CA GLN A 33 -77.12 26.26 -32.09
C GLN A 33 -78.27 26.07 -31.10
N MET A 34 -78.01 25.37 -30.00
CA MET A 34 -79.04 24.91 -29.05
C MET A 34 -78.63 25.19 -27.59
N ARG A 35 -77.83 26.24 -27.39
CA ARG A 35 -77.30 26.59 -26.07
C ARG A 35 -78.44 26.86 -25.09
N GLY A 36 -78.44 26.18 -23.96
CA GLY A 36 -79.45 26.33 -22.91
C GLY A 36 -80.88 25.97 -23.34
N ILE A 37 -81.05 25.17 -24.40
CA ILE A 37 -82.37 24.71 -24.84
C ILE A 37 -83.04 23.85 -23.76
N ASN A 38 -84.37 23.92 -23.63
CA ASN A 38 -85.14 22.99 -22.82
C ASN A 38 -85.76 21.89 -23.69
N LEU A 39 -85.21 20.68 -23.59
CA LEU A 39 -85.65 19.44 -24.25
C LEU A 39 -86.03 18.37 -23.22
N ARG A 40 -86.41 18.77 -22.00
CA ARG A 40 -86.82 17.86 -20.94
C ARG A 40 -87.92 16.92 -21.44
N ALA A 41 -87.75 15.62 -21.19
CA ALA A 41 -88.68 14.56 -21.62
C ALA A 41 -89.00 14.51 -23.14
N ALA A 42 -88.23 15.19 -23.99
CA ALA A 42 -88.44 15.17 -25.43
C ALA A 42 -88.18 13.77 -26.03
N LYS A 43 -88.90 13.43 -27.10
CA LYS A 43 -88.71 12.18 -27.84
C LYS A 43 -87.81 12.42 -29.04
N LEU A 44 -86.52 12.14 -28.90
CA LEU A 44 -85.44 12.38 -29.88
C LEU A 44 -84.85 11.06 -30.42
N SER A 45 -85.56 9.94 -30.27
CA SER A 45 -85.08 8.63 -30.74
C SER A 45 -84.71 8.68 -32.22
N GLY A 46 -83.49 8.26 -32.57
CA GLY A 46 -82.97 8.28 -33.94
C GLY A 46 -82.73 9.68 -34.54
N ALA A 47 -82.78 10.75 -33.74
CA ALA A 47 -82.54 12.10 -34.24
C ALA A 47 -81.07 12.32 -34.63
N ASN A 48 -80.83 13.13 -35.66
CA ASN A 48 -79.49 13.59 -36.02
C ASN A 48 -79.22 14.96 -35.36
N LEU A 49 -78.44 14.92 -34.30
CA LEU A 49 -77.94 16.04 -33.51
C LEU A 49 -76.45 16.31 -33.77
N ALA A 50 -75.83 15.66 -34.77
CA ALA A 50 -74.39 15.72 -34.99
C ALA A 50 -73.86 17.17 -35.03
N GLY A 51 -72.83 17.45 -34.24
CA GLY A 51 -72.18 18.75 -34.14
C GLY A 51 -73.04 19.87 -33.55
N CYS A 52 -74.14 19.55 -32.87
CA CYS A 52 -74.95 20.58 -32.21
C CYS A 52 -74.24 21.18 -31.00
N ASN A 53 -74.48 22.47 -30.78
CA ASN A 53 -74.05 23.17 -29.57
C ASN A 53 -75.15 23.05 -28.51
N LEU A 54 -75.05 22.05 -27.64
CA LEU A 54 -75.98 21.73 -26.56
C LEU A 54 -75.44 22.18 -25.19
N LEU A 55 -74.56 23.19 -25.18
CA LEU A 55 -73.97 23.69 -23.95
C LEU A 55 -75.05 24.11 -22.95
N SER A 56 -74.99 23.56 -21.73
CA SER A 56 -75.96 23.76 -20.66
C SER A 56 -77.42 23.44 -21.04
N ALA A 57 -77.64 22.57 -22.05
CA ALA A 57 -78.97 22.14 -22.44
C ALA A 57 -79.64 21.30 -21.34
N LYS A 58 -80.97 21.43 -21.21
CA LYS A 58 -81.78 20.59 -20.31
C LYS A 58 -82.38 19.44 -21.10
N LEU A 59 -81.81 18.25 -20.94
CA LEU A 59 -82.18 17.02 -21.62
C LEU A 59 -82.65 15.94 -20.63
N SER A 60 -82.93 16.31 -19.38
CA SER A 60 -83.35 15.37 -18.34
C SER A 60 -84.59 14.57 -18.78
N GLY A 61 -84.51 13.24 -18.69
CA GLY A 61 -85.57 12.32 -19.10
C GLY A 61 -85.84 12.23 -20.61
N ALA A 62 -84.98 12.83 -21.45
CA ALA A 62 -85.13 12.76 -22.91
C ALA A 62 -84.85 11.34 -23.43
N ASP A 63 -85.62 10.93 -24.44
CA ASP A 63 -85.39 9.68 -25.17
C ASP A 63 -84.48 9.98 -26.37
N LEU A 64 -83.18 9.73 -26.21
CA LEU A 64 -82.12 9.91 -27.22
C LEU A 64 -81.66 8.56 -27.79
N THR A 65 -82.49 7.52 -27.66
CA THR A 65 -82.15 6.17 -28.10
C THR A 65 -81.78 6.16 -29.58
N GLY A 66 -80.57 5.68 -29.92
CA GLY A 66 -80.05 5.66 -31.28
C GLY A 66 -79.84 7.02 -31.94
N ALA A 67 -79.79 8.11 -31.18
CA ALA A 67 -79.52 9.44 -31.73
C ALA A 67 -78.04 9.59 -32.13
N ASP A 68 -77.79 10.26 -33.26
CA ASP A 68 -76.44 10.69 -33.66
C ASP A 68 -76.13 12.02 -32.98
N MET A 69 -75.31 11.98 -31.94
CA MET A 69 -74.82 13.11 -31.16
C MET A 69 -73.31 13.30 -31.35
N SER A 70 -72.75 12.78 -32.45
CA SER A 70 -71.31 12.86 -32.72
C SER A 70 -70.83 14.31 -32.75
N GLY A 71 -69.71 14.59 -32.08
CA GLY A 71 -69.11 15.92 -31.99
C GLY A 71 -69.96 16.99 -31.30
N CYS A 72 -71.01 16.62 -30.56
CA CYS A 72 -71.81 17.60 -29.81
C CYS A 72 -71.00 18.27 -28.70
N GLN A 73 -71.31 19.54 -28.44
CA GLN A 73 -70.85 20.24 -27.24
C GLN A 73 -71.89 20.09 -26.14
N LEU A 74 -71.62 19.25 -25.15
CA LEU A 74 -72.52 18.87 -24.06
C LEU A 74 -72.01 19.31 -22.68
N MET A 75 -71.02 20.21 -22.64
CA MET A 75 -70.48 20.66 -21.36
C MET A 75 -71.60 21.29 -20.51
N ASP A 76 -71.64 20.89 -19.24
CA ASP A 76 -72.66 21.26 -18.25
C ASP A 76 -74.11 20.95 -18.66
N ALA A 77 -74.33 20.06 -19.63
CA ALA A 77 -75.68 19.63 -20.00
C ALA A 77 -76.29 18.71 -18.93
N ASP A 78 -77.59 18.85 -18.70
CA ASP A 78 -78.36 18.00 -17.77
C ASP A 78 -79.00 16.85 -18.55
N LEU A 79 -78.43 15.66 -18.44
CA LEU A 79 -78.89 14.42 -19.07
C LEU A 79 -79.43 13.43 -18.03
N ARG A 80 -79.84 13.89 -16.83
CA ARG A 80 -80.34 13.00 -15.78
C ARG A 80 -81.53 12.17 -16.25
N GLY A 81 -81.45 10.85 -16.07
CA GLY A 81 -82.51 9.93 -16.50
C GLY A 81 -82.75 9.89 -18.01
N ALA A 82 -81.87 10.45 -18.83
CA ALA A 82 -81.98 10.37 -20.28
C ALA A 82 -81.62 8.95 -20.77
N ARG A 83 -82.29 8.50 -21.83
CA ARG A 83 -82.01 7.20 -22.47
C ARG A 83 -81.10 7.44 -23.67
N LEU A 84 -79.84 7.03 -23.58
CA LEU A 84 -78.83 7.14 -24.65
C LEU A 84 -78.37 5.77 -25.14
N GLU A 85 -79.18 4.74 -24.91
CA GLU A 85 -79.01 3.41 -25.49
C GLU A 85 -78.73 3.54 -27.00
N TRP A 86 -77.62 2.97 -27.46
CA TRP A 86 -77.22 2.93 -28.88
C TRP A 86 -76.92 4.30 -29.51
N ALA A 87 -76.84 5.37 -28.72
CA ALA A 87 -76.50 6.69 -29.23
C ALA A 87 -75.04 6.78 -29.66
N ASP A 88 -74.76 7.58 -30.67
CA ASP A 88 -73.39 7.90 -31.09
C ASP A 88 -72.96 9.25 -30.49
N LEU A 89 -72.04 9.21 -29.54
CA LEU A 89 -71.42 10.34 -28.85
C LEU A 89 -69.94 10.47 -29.22
N THR A 90 -69.52 9.94 -30.37
CA THR A 90 -68.13 9.98 -30.82
C THR A 90 -67.61 11.42 -30.84
N GLY A 91 -66.50 11.68 -30.15
CA GLY A 91 -65.88 13.00 -30.04
C GLY A 91 -66.68 14.05 -29.27
N ALA A 92 -67.76 13.65 -28.58
CA ALA A 92 -68.57 14.59 -27.80
C ALA A 92 -67.79 15.19 -26.64
N LYS A 93 -68.00 16.50 -26.40
CA LYS A 93 -67.40 17.22 -25.27
C LYS A 93 -68.36 17.21 -24.09
N MET A 94 -68.10 16.33 -23.13
CA MET A 94 -69.03 15.97 -22.05
C MET A 94 -68.50 16.33 -20.66
N ARG A 95 -67.48 17.19 -20.57
CA ARG A 95 -66.99 17.68 -19.26
C ARG A 95 -68.10 18.38 -18.48
N GLY A 96 -68.29 18.00 -17.22
CA GLY A 96 -69.32 18.57 -16.33
C GLY A 96 -70.75 18.13 -16.65
N VAL A 97 -70.95 17.17 -17.55
CA VAL A 97 -72.27 16.63 -17.87
C VAL A 97 -72.87 15.93 -16.64
N THR A 98 -74.17 16.10 -16.40
CA THR A 98 -74.87 15.35 -15.35
C THR A 98 -75.60 14.17 -15.97
N LEU A 99 -75.11 12.94 -15.71
CA LEU A 99 -75.63 11.70 -16.27
C LEU A 99 -76.33 10.80 -15.26
N THR A 100 -76.52 11.22 -14.01
CA THR A 100 -77.12 10.38 -12.97
C THR A 100 -78.45 9.76 -13.42
N MET A 101 -78.58 8.43 -13.24
CA MET A 101 -79.72 7.60 -13.71
C MET A 101 -79.91 7.51 -15.24
N ALA A 102 -78.99 8.03 -16.06
CA ALA A 102 -79.02 7.83 -17.50
C ALA A 102 -78.57 6.42 -17.88
N THR A 103 -79.04 5.93 -19.03
CA THR A 103 -78.58 4.65 -19.61
C THR A 103 -77.73 4.92 -20.85
N LEU A 104 -76.51 4.38 -20.86
CA LEU A 104 -75.57 4.48 -21.98
C LEU A 104 -75.16 3.09 -22.50
N ALA A 105 -75.96 2.07 -22.21
CA ALA A 105 -75.71 0.71 -22.66
C ALA A 105 -75.55 0.66 -24.19
N ILE A 106 -74.45 0.06 -24.64
CA ILE A 106 -74.10 -0.11 -26.06
C ILE A 106 -73.98 1.23 -26.82
N ALA A 107 -73.78 2.34 -26.12
CA ALA A 107 -73.52 3.64 -26.74
C ALA A 107 -72.08 3.73 -27.27
N THR A 108 -71.85 4.52 -28.32
CA THR A 108 -70.51 4.78 -28.86
C THR A 108 -69.99 6.10 -28.30
N LEU A 109 -68.96 6.07 -27.45
CA LEU A 109 -68.32 7.23 -26.81
C LEU A 109 -66.83 7.34 -27.19
N ARG A 110 -66.48 6.92 -28.42
CA ARG A 110 -65.10 6.95 -28.91
C ARG A 110 -64.58 8.39 -28.90
N ASP A 111 -63.35 8.59 -28.42
CA ASP A 111 -62.69 9.91 -28.34
C ASP A 111 -63.51 10.98 -27.55
N ALA A 112 -64.49 10.56 -26.73
CA ALA A 112 -65.28 11.47 -25.92
C ALA A 112 -64.46 12.04 -24.75
N ASP A 113 -64.79 13.28 -24.35
CA ASP A 113 -64.14 13.95 -23.24
C ASP A 113 -65.03 13.95 -22.00
N LEU A 114 -64.70 13.09 -21.05
CA LEU A 114 -65.39 12.78 -19.78
C LEU A 114 -64.48 13.09 -18.57
N PHE A 115 -63.52 14.00 -18.72
CA PHE A 115 -62.63 14.42 -17.63
C PHE A 115 -63.42 14.79 -16.36
N GLU A 116 -63.08 14.14 -15.24
CA GLU A 116 -63.74 14.29 -13.92
C GLU A 116 -65.27 14.10 -13.94
N ALA A 117 -65.81 13.38 -14.93
CA ALA A 117 -67.25 13.13 -15.00
C ALA A 117 -67.72 12.19 -13.87
N ASP A 118 -68.90 12.46 -13.32
CA ASP A 118 -69.57 11.55 -12.40
C ASP A 118 -70.41 10.53 -13.17
N LEU A 119 -69.91 9.31 -13.20
CA LEU A 119 -70.48 8.13 -13.87
C LEU A 119 -70.84 7.04 -12.87
N SER A 120 -70.94 7.38 -11.58
CA SER A 120 -71.22 6.43 -10.51
C SER A 120 -72.56 5.72 -10.71
N GLY A 121 -72.56 4.39 -10.54
CA GLY A 121 -73.73 3.53 -10.68
C GLY A 121 -74.38 3.51 -12.07
N LEU A 122 -73.75 4.09 -13.10
CA LEU A 122 -74.34 4.11 -14.45
C LEU A 122 -74.22 2.76 -15.13
N ASN A 123 -75.22 2.47 -15.99
CA ASN A 123 -75.15 1.34 -16.91
C ASN A 123 -74.49 1.77 -18.23
N LEU A 124 -73.25 1.32 -18.39
CA LEU A 124 -72.37 1.49 -19.56
C LEU A 124 -72.08 0.12 -20.22
N HIS A 125 -72.91 -0.88 -19.94
CA HIS A 125 -72.72 -2.24 -20.42
C HIS A 125 -72.58 -2.27 -21.95
N GLY A 126 -71.50 -2.90 -22.43
CA GLY A 126 -71.17 -3.02 -23.85
C GLY A 126 -70.89 -1.70 -24.58
N ALA A 127 -70.74 -0.58 -23.87
CA ALA A 127 -70.42 0.70 -24.49
C ALA A 127 -68.99 0.73 -25.06
N ASP A 128 -68.75 1.63 -26.03
CA ASP A 128 -67.45 1.79 -26.68
C ASP A 128 -66.80 3.12 -26.32
N LEU A 129 -65.87 3.07 -25.36
CA LEU A 129 -65.11 4.20 -24.81
C LEU A 129 -63.67 4.23 -25.35
N THR A 130 -63.41 3.63 -26.51
CA THR A 130 -62.06 3.60 -27.10
C THR A 130 -61.49 5.03 -27.19
N ASN A 131 -60.26 5.23 -26.69
CA ASN A 131 -59.57 6.54 -26.60
C ASN A 131 -60.30 7.65 -25.83
N ALA A 132 -61.37 7.35 -25.07
CA ALA A 132 -62.05 8.37 -24.28
C ALA A 132 -61.12 8.93 -23.17
N ASN A 133 -61.29 10.20 -22.85
CA ASN A 133 -60.60 10.84 -21.73
C ASN A 133 -61.48 10.78 -20.49
N MET A 134 -61.10 9.98 -19.50
CA MET A 134 -61.83 9.74 -18.25
C MET A 134 -60.93 9.92 -17.02
N GLU A 135 -59.89 10.75 -17.16
CA GLU A 135 -58.99 11.08 -16.05
C GLU A 135 -59.78 11.72 -14.89
N GLY A 136 -59.55 11.20 -13.68
CA GLY A 136 -60.26 11.61 -12.47
C GLY A 136 -61.76 11.27 -12.43
N ALA A 137 -62.29 10.51 -13.40
CA ALA A 137 -63.71 10.19 -13.43
C ALA A 137 -64.14 9.29 -12.26
N ASN A 138 -65.36 9.49 -11.78
CA ASN A 138 -65.97 8.66 -10.74
C ASN A 138 -66.84 7.58 -11.38
N LEU A 139 -66.42 6.32 -11.29
CA LEU A 139 -67.11 5.14 -11.83
C LEU A 139 -67.53 4.17 -10.73
N THR A 140 -67.60 4.62 -9.48
CA THR A 140 -67.93 3.74 -8.34
C THR A 140 -69.25 3.00 -8.59
N GLY A 141 -69.21 1.67 -8.47
CA GLY A 141 -70.37 0.80 -8.66
C GLY A 141 -71.01 0.81 -10.05
N ALA A 142 -70.33 1.33 -11.08
CA ALA A 142 -70.86 1.34 -12.44
C ALA A 142 -70.88 -0.07 -13.06
N ASP A 143 -71.88 -0.36 -13.90
CA ASP A 143 -71.91 -1.56 -14.75
C ASP A 143 -71.16 -1.26 -16.05
N LEU A 144 -69.95 -1.80 -16.12
CA LEU A 144 -69.00 -1.71 -17.23
C LEU A 144 -68.82 -3.08 -17.90
N GLY A 145 -69.79 -3.99 -17.74
CA GLY A 145 -69.72 -5.32 -18.31
C GLY A 145 -69.56 -5.29 -19.83
N GLY A 146 -68.55 -5.99 -20.36
CA GLY A 146 -68.26 -6.05 -21.80
C GLY A 146 -67.85 -4.72 -22.44
N VAL A 147 -67.60 -3.66 -21.65
CA VAL A 147 -67.23 -2.33 -22.18
C VAL A 147 -65.90 -2.39 -22.95
N ASN A 148 -65.77 -1.58 -24.00
CA ASN A 148 -64.49 -1.40 -24.68
C ASN A 148 -63.83 -0.08 -24.25
N MET A 149 -62.84 -0.17 -23.37
CA MET A 149 -62.02 0.94 -22.86
C MET A 149 -60.57 0.84 -23.37
N THR A 150 -60.38 0.33 -24.59
CA THR A 150 -59.05 0.23 -25.19
C THR A 150 -58.46 1.64 -25.34
N ARG A 151 -57.24 1.87 -24.83
CA ARG A 151 -56.53 3.17 -24.83
C ARG A 151 -57.27 4.32 -24.12
N THR A 152 -58.23 4.03 -23.25
CA THR A 152 -58.91 5.05 -22.45
C THR A 152 -57.95 5.61 -21.40
N ASN A 153 -58.00 6.93 -21.18
CA ASN A 153 -57.28 7.57 -20.08
C ASN A 153 -58.12 7.46 -18.80
N LEU A 154 -57.69 6.62 -17.86
CA LEU A 154 -58.35 6.37 -16.56
C LEU A 154 -57.44 6.77 -15.38
N ARG A 155 -56.45 7.64 -15.61
CA ARG A 155 -55.53 8.08 -14.56
C ARG A 155 -56.30 8.69 -13.40
N GLY A 156 -56.04 8.21 -12.18
CA GLY A 156 -56.72 8.65 -10.96
C GLY A 156 -58.23 8.40 -10.92
N ALA A 157 -58.79 7.62 -11.85
CA ALA A 157 -60.22 7.33 -11.87
C ALA A 157 -60.61 6.40 -10.70
N ASN A 158 -61.82 6.58 -10.18
CA ASN A 158 -62.36 5.74 -9.11
C ASN A 158 -63.28 4.65 -9.67
N LEU A 159 -62.80 3.42 -9.82
CA LEU A 159 -63.55 2.25 -10.26
C LEU A 159 -63.91 1.31 -9.10
N GLN A 160 -63.92 1.83 -7.87
CA GLN A 160 -64.26 1.04 -6.70
C GLN A 160 -65.61 0.33 -6.88
N ASP A 161 -65.66 -0.96 -6.58
CA ASP A 161 -66.85 -1.82 -6.67
C ASP A 161 -67.52 -1.85 -8.06
N ALA A 162 -66.86 -1.39 -9.12
CA ALA A 162 -67.40 -1.43 -10.49
C ALA A 162 -67.39 -2.85 -11.06
N ASP A 163 -68.38 -3.18 -11.89
CA ASP A 163 -68.43 -4.44 -12.62
C ASP A 163 -67.79 -4.30 -14.00
N LEU A 164 -66.56 -4.79 -14.15
CA LEU A 164 -65.77 -4.80 -15.37
C LEU A 164 -65.77 -6.19 -16.03
N THR A 165 -66.77 -7.04 -15.74
CA THR A 165 -66.81 -8.41 -16.26
C THR A 165 -66.71 -8.43 -17.79
N GLY A 166 -65.69 -9.08 -18.34
CA GLY A 166 -65.45 -9.15 -19.79
C GLY A 166 -65.03 -7.83 -20.46
N ALA A 167 -64.70 -6.80 -19.70
CA ALA A 167 -64.27 -5.50 -20.23
C ALA A 167 -62.92 -5.57 -20.96
N LYS A 168 -62.72 -4.70 -21.96
CA LYS A 168 -61.45 -4.57 -22.71
C LYS A 168 -60.75 -3.27 -22.34
N LEU A 169 -59.72 -3.34 -21.50
CA LEU A 169 -58.89 -2.21 -21.05
C LEU A 169 -57.46 -2.29 -21.61
N ASN A 170 -57.29 -2.89 -22.79
CA ASN A 170 -55.97 -3.02 -23.40
C ASN A 170 -55.36 -1.63 -23.64
N LEU A 171 -54.10 -1.43 -23.25
CA LEU A 171 -53.39 -0.15 -23.36
C LEU A 171 -54.08 1.02 -22.62
N ALA A 172 -54.96 0.74 -21.65
CA ALA A 172 -55.56 1.79 -20.83
C ALA A 172 -54.52 2.40 -19.87
N MET A 173 -54.65 3.71 -19.62
CA MET A 173 -53.80 4.43 -18.67
C MET A 173 -54.48 4.40 -17.30
N LEU A 174 -54.07 3.50 -16.42
CA LEU A 174 -54.72 3.24 -15.12
C LEU A 174 -53.92 3.80 -13.94
N GLN A 175 -52.88 4.61 -14.16
CA GLN A 175 -52.04 5.05 -13.04
C GLN A 175 -52.85 5.71 -11.94
N HIS A 176 -52.61 5.33 -10.68
CA HIS A 176 -53.35 5.78 -9.50
C HIS A 176 -54.86 5.49 -9.50
N ALA A 177 -55.36 4.67 -10.43
CA ALA A 177 -56.77 4.29 -10.43
C ALA A 177 -57.11 3.40 -9.22
N ASN A 178 -58.33 3.57 -8.70
CA ASN A 178 -58.83 2.76 -7.60
C ASN A 178 -59.70 1.62 -8.15
N LEU A 179 -59.22 0.38 -8.09
CA LEU A 179 -59.97 -0.82 -8.45
C LEU A 179 -60.33 -1.67 -7.22
N SER A 180 -60.28 -1.10 -6.01
CA SER A 180 -60.65 -1.82 -4.81
C SER A 180 -62.08 -2.37 -4.91
N GLY A 181 -62.27 -3.66 -4.60
CA GLY A 181 -63.58 -4.33 -4.68
C GLY A 181 -64.15 -4.54 -6.10
N ALA A 182 -63.49 -4.05 -7.15
CA ALA A 182 -63.98 -4.17 -8.52
C ALA A 182 -64.02 -5.62 -9.01
N ILE A 183 -65.01 -5.95 -9.84
CA ILE A 183 -65.14 -7.28 -10.45
C ILE A 183 -64.50 -7.22 -11.84
N ILE A 184 -63.30 -7.78 -12.01
CA ILE A 184 -62.58 -7.77 -13.30
C ILE A 184 -62.51 -9.16 -13.95
N ASN A 185 -63.49 -10.01 -13.63
CA ASN A 185 -63.60 -11.36 -14.15
C ASN A 185 -63.66 -11.37 -15.69
N GLY A 186 -62.73 -12.07 -16.34
CA GLY A 186 -62.66 -12.12 -17.81
C GLY A 186 -62.26 -10.81 -18.48
N ALA A 187 -61.90 -9.77 -17.73
CA ALA A 187 -61.44 -8.50 -18.28
C ALA A 187 -60.02 -8.64 -18.87
N SER A 188 -59.74 -7.88 -19.93
CA SER A 188 -58.41 -7.86 -20.57
C SER A 188 -57.71 -6.52 -20.32
N LEU A 189 -56.65 -6.53 -19.52
CA LEU A 189 -55.81 -5.37 -19.18
C LEU A 189 -54.41 -5.49 -19.83
N ARG A 190 -54.34 -6.01 -21.06
CA ARG A 190 -53.04 -6.26 -21.71
C ARG A 190 -52.32 -4.94 -21.95
N LEU A 191 -51.07 -4.83 -21.47
CA LEU A 191 -50.23 -3.63 -21.61
C LEU A 191 -50.89 -2.36 -21.03
N ALA A 192 -51.75 -2.50 -20.03
CA ALA A 192 -52.30 -1.36 -19.31
C ALA A 192 -51.25 -0.77 -18.35
N GLU A 193 -51.21 0.56 -18.23
CA GLU A 193 -50.28 1.24 -17.32
C GLU A 193 -50.87 1.22 -15.89
N MET A 194 -50.46 0.25 -15.06
CA MET A 194 -51.07 -0.01 -13.74
C MET A 194 -50.24 0.46 -12.53
N ASP A 195 -49.31 1.40 -12.73
CA ASP A 195 -48.51 1.95 -11.62
C ASP A 195 -49.43 2.56 -10.55
N PHE A 196 -49.21 2.21 -9.29
CA PHE A 196 -49.99 2.66 -8.13
C PHE A 196 -51.49 2.34 -8.16
N VAL A 197 -51.91 1.35 -8.95
CA VAL A 197 -53.30 0.89 -8.95
C VAL A 197 -53.62 0.15 -7.66
N ARG A 198 -54.74 0.52 -7.01
CA ARG A 198 -55.26 -0.19 -5.85
C ARG A 198 -56.06 -1.41 -6.27
N LEU A 199 -55.62 -2.60 -5.86
CA LEU A 199 -56.23 -3.89 -6.20
C LEU A 199 -56.86 -4.60 -4.99
N HIS A 200 -56.90 -3.97 -3.82
CA HIS A 200 -57.42 -4.56 -2.59
C HIS A 200 -58.85 -5.05 -2.75
N GLY A 201 -59.07 -6.35 -2.57
CA GLY A 201 -60.39 -6.98 -2.67
C GLY A 201 -60.97 -7.05 -4.09
N ALA A 202 -60.20 -6.72 -5.13
CA ALA A 202 -60.63 -6.91 -6.51
C ALA A 202 -60.83 -8.40 -6.81
N GLN A 203 -61.89 -8.74 -7.56
CA GLN A 203 -62.22 -10.11 -7.90
C GLN A 203 -61.69 -10.46 -9.29
N LEU A 204 -60.80 -11.46 -9.34
CA LEU A 204 -60.21 -12.01 -10.57
C LEU A 204 -60.52 -13.50 -10.67
N ASN A 205 -60.74 -13.96 -11.90
CA ASN A 205 -60.86 -15.37 -12.23
C ASN A 205 -59.77 -15.80 -13.25
N ALA A 206 -59.79 -17.06 -13.66
CA ALA A 206 -58.82 -17.62 -14.60
C ALA A 206 -58.79 -16.91 -15.98
N ASP A 207 -59.92 -16.34 -16.39
CA ASP A 207 -60.07 -15.66 -17.69
C ASP A 207 -59.59 -14.20 -17.66
N SER A 208 -59.25 -13.68 -16.47
CA SER A 208 -58.77 -12.31 -16.30
C SER A 208 -57.33 -12.17 -16.78
N VAL A 209 -57.07 -11.25 -17.70
CA VAL A 209 -55.76 -11.09 -18.35
C VAL A 209 -55.05 -9.86 -17.80
N LEU A 210 -54.04 -10.09 -16.95
CA LEU A 210 -53.12 -9.10 -16.39
C LEU A 210 -51.66 -9.54 -16.59
N ASP A 211 -50.74 -8.59 -16.62
CA ASP A 211 -49.31 -8.89 -16.58
C ASP A 211 -48.91 -9.57 -15.26
N THR A 212 -47.86 -10.40 -15.30
CA THR A 212 -47.43 -11.24 -14.16
C THR A 212 -47.11 -10.43 -12.90
N LYS A 213 -46.53 -9.24 -13.07
CA LYS A 213 -46.24 -8.28 -11.98
C LYS A 213 -47.51 -7.88 -11.23
N TRP A 214 -48.53 -7.41 -11.93
CA TRP A 214 -49.75 -6.89 -11.32
C TRP A 214 -50.63 -8.01 -10.75
N LYS A 215 -50.57 -9.21 -11.35
CA LYS A 215 -51.21 -10.41 -10.79
C LYS A 215 -50.55 -10.83 -9.47
N LEU A 216 -49.22 -10.70 -9.36
CA LEU A 216 -48.51 -10.92 -8.09
C LEU A 216 -48.89 -9.84 -7.08
N ALA A 217 -48.85 -8.55 -7.44
CA ALA A 217 -49.22 -7.46 -6.55
C ALA A 217 -50.64 -7.64 -5.97
N TRP A 218 -51.63 -7.99 -6.81
CA TRP A 218 -52.98 -8.35 -6.36
C TRP A 218 -52.99 -9.50 -5.36
N ARG A 219 -52.26 -10.59 -5.64
CA ARG A 219 -52.17 -11.74 -4.74
C ARG A 219 -51.59 -11.36 -3.39
N LEU A 220 -50.56 -10.51 -3.35
CA LEU A 220 -49.91 -10.09 -2.11
C LEU A 220 -50.84 -9.26 -1.21
N VAL A 221 -51.67 -8.39 -1.79
CA VAL A 221 -52.64 -7.58 -1.03
C VAL A 221 -53.94 -8.31 -0.68
N THR A 222 -54.20 -9.47 -1.31
CA THR A 222 -55.45 -10.24 -1.11
C THR A 222 -55.22 -11.48 -0.26
N ASP A 223 -54.23 -12.29 -0.60
CA ASP A 223 -53.96 -13.59 0.02
C ASP A 223 -52.74 -13.58 0.96
N GLY A 224 -51.92 -12.52 0.90
CA GLY A 224 -50.64 -12.45 1.61
C GLY A 224 -49.53 -13.29 0.98
N ALA A 225 -48.38 -13.33 1.65
CA ALA A 225 -47.16 -13.98 1.19
C ALA A 225 -46.42 -14.75 2.28
N GLU A 226 -47.14 -15.20 3.30
CA GLU A 226 -46.53 -15.86 4.47
C GLU A 226 -45.62 -17.02 4.04
N GLY A 227 -44.33 -16.94 4.40
CA GLY A 227 -43.33 -17.96 4.08
C GLY A 227 -43.02 -18.14 2.58
N LEU A 228 -43.50 -17.27 1.69
CA LEU A 228 -43.24 -17.39 0.25
C LEU A 228 -41.81 -16.96 -0.11
N ASN A 229 -41.25 -17.62 -1.13
CA ASN A 229 -40.00 -17.18 -1.75
C ASN A 229 -40.30 -16.25 -2.92
N LEU A 230 -40.02 -14.97 -2.73
CA LEU A 230 -40.20 -13.89 -3.70
C LEU A 230 -38.84 -13.30 -4.11
N THR A 231 -37.80 -14.14 -4.18
CA THR A 231 -36.46 -13.67 -4.57
C THR A 231 -36.46 -13.09 -5.98
N GLY A 232 -35.94 -11.89 -6.16
CA GLY A 232 -35.73 -11.25 -7.47
C GLY A 232 -37.01 -10.77 -8.17
N VAL A 233 -38.16 -10.72 -7.50
CA VAL A 233 -39.41 -10.24 -8.11
C VAL A 233 -39.37 -8.73 -8.32
N ASP A 234 -39.98 -8.24 -9.41
CA ASP A 234 -40.24 -6.82 -9.64
C ASP A 234 -41.63 -6.44 -9.15
N LEU A 235 -41.69 -5.59 -8.13
CA LEU A 235 -42.88 -4.98 -7.53
C LEU A 235 -42.74 -3.45 -7.46
N SER A 236 -41.87 -2.87 -8.28
CA SER A 236 -41.70 -1.41 -8.35
C SER A 236 -43.02 -0.71 -8.72
N ASN A 237 -43.26 0.46 -8.15
CA ASN A 237 -44.50 1.25 -8.28
C ASN A 237 -45.81 0.53 -7.84
N ALA A 238 -45.74 -0.61 -7.15
CA ALA A 238 -46.94 -1.29 -6.66
C ALA A 238 -47.51 -0.63 -5.40
N ASP A 239 -48.85 -0.59 -5.29
CA ASP A 239 -49.52 -0.30 -4.02
C ASP A 239 -49.75 -1.62 -3.26
N LEU A 240 -48.90 -1.87 -2.27
CA LEU A 240 -48.91 -3.03 -1.38
C LEU A 240 -49.26 -2.64 0.06
N THR A 241 -49.99 -1.52 0.23
CA THR A 241 -50.43 -1.04 1.54
C THR A 241 -51.19 -2.13 2.30
N GLY A 242 -50.80 -2.41 3.54
CA GLY A 242 -51.42 -3.42 4.39
C GLY A 242 -51.14 -4.89 3.98
N ALA A 243 -50.19 -5.15 3.07
CA ALA A 243 -49.86 -6.51 2.66
C ALA A 243 -49.32 -7.35 3.84
N MET A 244 -49.71 -8.63 3.86
CA MET A 244 -49.23 -9.61 4.85
C MET A 244 -48.03 -10.36 4.28
N LEU A 245 -46.81 -9.96 4.64
CA LEU A 245 -45.55 -10.48 4.10
C LEU A 245 -44.70 -11.21 5.16
N HIS A 246 -45.25 -11.52 6.33
CA HIS A 246 -44.54 -12.20 7.42
C HIS A 246 -43.75 -13.44 6.95
N ASP A 247 -42.48 -13.55 7.38
CA ASP A 247 -41.57 -14.66 7.05
C ASP A 247 -41.30 -14.88 5.54
N ALA A 248 -41.70 -13.95 4.67
CA ALA A 248 -41.39 -14.02 3.25
C ALA A 248 -39.89 -13.81 2.99
N THR A 249 -39.36 -14.51 1.99
CA THR A 249 -38.01 -14.27 1.46
C THR A 249 -38.09 -13.24 0.32
N LEU A 250 -37.62 -12.02 0.57
CA LEU A 250 -37.68 -10.87 -0.35
C LEU A 250 -36.29 -10.52 -0.92
N ARG A 251 -35.37 -11.49 -0.97
CA ARG A 251 -34.00 -11.24 -1.42
C ARG A 251 -33.97 -10.70 -2.84
N ASP A 252 -33.14 -9.69 -3.09
CA ASP A 252 -32.97 -9.07 -4.42
C ASP A 252 -34.28 -8.58 -5.09
N ALA A 253 -35.40 -8.53 -4.36
CA ALA A 253 -36.68 -8.05 -4.88
C ALA A 253 -36.64 -6.53 -5.08
N ASP A 254 -37.31 -6.04 -6.12
CA ASP A 254 -37.40 -4.61 -6.42
C ASP A 254 -38.73 -4.04 -5.95
N PHE A 255 -38.68 -3.17 -4.93
CA PHE A 255 -39.81 -2.42 -4.37
C PHE A 255 -39.67 -0.93 -4.61
N SER A 256 -38.84 -0.50 -5.57
CA SER A 256 -38.56 0.91 -5.83
C SER A 256 -39.86 1.69 -6.09
N ASN A 257 -40.02 2.83 -5.43
CA ASN A 257 -41.24 3.66 -5.45
C ASN A 257 -42.54 2.93 -5.07
N SER A 258 -42.50 1.79 -4.38
CA SER A 258 -43.73 1.10 -3.95
C SER A 258 -44.29 1.64 -2.63
N MET A 259 -45.56 1.35 -2.35
CA MET A 259 -46.21 1.65 -1.08
C MET A 259 -46.36 0.38 -0.26
N LEU A 260 -45.76 0.33 0.92
CA LEU A 260 -45.81 -0.79 1.88
C LEU A 260 -46.27 -0.30 3.25
N CYS A 261 -47.07 0.77 3.28
CA CYS A 261 -47.57 1.33 4.52
C CYS A 261 -48.37 0.28 5.29
N ASP A 262 -48.18 0.20 6.61
CA ASP A 262 -48.85 -0.74 7.51
C ASP A 262 -48.71 -2.24 7.15
N ALA A 263 -47.75 -2.61 6.29
CA ALA A 263 -47.50 -4.00 5.94
C ALA A 263 -46.93 -4.79 7.14
N ASP A 264 -47.38 -6.04 7.30
CA ASP A 264 -46.79 -6.96 8.28
C ASP A 264 -45.60 -7.68 7.62
N MET A 265 -44.39 -7.28 7.99
CA MET A 265 -43.15 -7.77 7.38
C MET A 265 -42.24 -8.41 8.43
N ARG A 266 -42.78 -8.90 9.56
CA ARG A 266 -41.99 -9.53 10.63
C ARG A 266 -41.25 -10.76 10.09
N GLY A 267 -39.99 -10.95 10.51
CA GLY A 267 -39.17 -12.11 10.13
C GLY A 267 -38.81 -12.20 8.64
N THR A 268 -39.09 -11.15 7.86
CA THR A 268 -38.76 -11.13 6.42
C THR A 268 -37.27 -11.00 6.16
N ASP A 269 -36.83 -11.54 5.03
CA ASP A 269 -35.45 -11.46 4.57
C ASP A 269 -35.30 -10.45 3.42
N PHE A 270 -34.72 -9.28 3.71
CA PHE A 270 -34.53 -8.19 2.74
C PHE A 270 -33.13 -8.13 2.12
N ARG A 271 -32.29 -9.15 2.31
CA ARG A 271 -30.91 -9.11 1.79
C ARG A 271 -30.90 -8.84 0.27
N GLY A 272 -30.28 -7.72 -0.14
CA GLY A 272 -30.18 -7.31 -1.54
C GLY A 272 -31.44 -6.63 -2.11
N ALA A 273 -32.55 -6.61 -1.38
CA ALA A 273 -33.80 -5.98 -1.82
C ALA A 273 -33.62 -4.47 -2.08
N CYS A 274 -34.26 -3.95 -3.12
CA CYS A 274 -34.27 -2.52 -3.44
C CYS A 274 -35.51 -1.84 -2.86
N LEU A 275 -35.32 -0.98 -1.85
CA LEU A 275 -36.38 -0.24 -1.16
C LEU A 275 -36.26 1.27 -1.41
N PHE A 276 -35.68 1.67 -2.55
CA PHE A 276 -35.49 3.08 -2.88
C PHE A 276 -36.82 3.79 -3.02
N ASP A 277 -36.97 4.91 -2.31
CA ASP A 277 -38.17 5.75 -2.36
C ASP A 277 -39.47 5.01 -1.96
N THR A 278 -39.34 3.83 -1.34
CA THR A 278 -40.45 3.03 -0.83
C THR A 278 -41.02 3.64 0.45
N ASP A 279 -42.35 3.60 0.59
CA ASP A 279 -43.03 4.03 1.81
C ASP A 279 -43.29 2.84 2.74
N LEU A 280 -42.55 2.74 3.86
CA LEU A 280 -42.68 1.73 4.90
C LEU A 280 -43.29 2.30 6.19
N THR A 281 -44.01 3.42 6.10
CA THR A 281 -44.63 4.03 7.29
C THR A 281 -45.61 3.05 7.95
N GLY A 282 -45.46 2.81 9.26
CA GLY A 282 -46.28 1.86 10.01
C GLY A 282 -45.95 0.38 9.79
N ALA A 283 -44.99 0.03 8.93
CA ALA A 283 -44.62 -1.36 8.67
C ALA A 283 -44.02 -2.04 9.91
N ARG A 284 -44.39 -3.31 10.14
CA ARG A 284 -43.89 -4.12 11.26
C ARG A 284 -42.67 -4.92 10.82
N LEU A 285 -41.49 -4.60 11.35
CA LEU A 285 -40.18 -5.14 10.90
C LEU A 285 -39.42 -5.94 11.97
N ASN A 286 -40.12 -6.41 13.00
CA ASN A 286 -39.50 -7.12 14.11
C ASN A 286 -38.81 -8.39 13.59
N LEU A 287 -37.56 -8.60 14.02
CA LEU A 287 -36.68 -9.70 13.60
C LEU A 287 -36.43 -9.79 12.08
N SER A 288 -36.77 -8.76 11.30
CA SER A 288 -36.53 -8.76 9.86
C SER A 288 -35.04 -8.53 9.56
N ALA A 289 -34.50 -9.31 8.62
CA ALA A 289 -33.10 -9.20 8.20
C ALA A 289 -32.94 -8.02 7.22
N LEU A 290 -32.72 -6.83 7.78
CA LEU A 290 -32.51 -5.59 7.04
C LEU A 290 -31.08 -5.45 6.50
N ALA A 291 -30.15 -6.28 6.97
CA ALA A 291 -28.75 -6.24 6.54
C ALA A 291 -28.64 -6.36 5.00
N GLY A 292 -28.01 -5.38 4.36
CA GLY A 292 -27.81 -5.38 2.90
C GLY A 292 -29.06 -5.01 2.08
N ALA A 293 -30.16 -4.61 2.71
CA ALA A 293 -31.26 -3.96 2.01
C ALA A 293 -30.80 -2.59 1.48
N ARG A 294 -31.15 -2.27 0.23
CA ARG A 294 -30.77 -1.02 -0.42
C ARG A 294 -31.83 0.05 -0.11
N ILE A 295 -31.53 0.90 0.87
CA ILE A 295 -32.39 1.99 1.35
C ILE A 295 -31.72 3.33 1.01
N ASN A 296 -32.50 4.32 0.56
CA ASN A 296 -32.00 5.66 0.26
C ASN A 296 -32.63 6.72 1.20
N ALA A 297 -32.35 8.00 0.92
CA ALA A 297 -32.88 9.11 1.69
C ALA A 297 -34.41 9.29 1.50
N GLY A 298 -34.96 8.89 0.35
CA GLY A 298 -36.39 9.00 0.06
C GLY A 298 -37.23 7.86 0.63
N THR A 299 -36.63 6.72 1.00
CA THR A 299 -37.34 5.63 1.68
C THR A 299 -37.90 6.11 3.03
N LYS A 300 -39.21 6.05 3.23
CA LYS A 300 -39.84 6.42 4.50
C LYS A 300 -39.83 5.23 5.45
N LEU A 301 -38.94 5.27 6.44
CA LEU A 301 -38.75 4.20 7.42
C LEU A 301 -38.70 4.79 8.85
N ASP A 302 -39.34 4.13 9.80
CA ASP A 302 -39.34 4.54 11.21
C ASP A 302 -37.91 4.70 11.76
N GLY A 303 -37.70 5.65 12.68
CA GLY A 303 -36.38 5.97 13.26
C GLY A 303 -35.68 4.77 13.92
N LYS A 304 -36.45 3.87 14.57
CA LYS A 304 -35.91 2.63 15.13
C LYS A 304 -35.33 1.74 14.03
N TRP A 305 -36.14 1.39 13.05
CA TRP A 305 -35.75 0.47 11.97
C TRP A 305 -34.68 1.05 11.06
N ARG A 306 -34.64 2.38 10.89
CA ARG A 306 -33.55 3.06 10.20
C ARG A 306 -32.23 2.94 10.96
N THR A 307 -32.26 2.98 12.29
CA THR A 307 -31.07 2.74 13.12
C THR A 307 -30.64 1.28 13.07
N VAL A 308 -31.59 0.34 13.17
CA VAL A 308 -31.32 -1.10 13.01
C VAL A 308 -30.71 -1.40 11.65
N TRP A 309 -31.28 -0.87 10.56
CA TRP A 309 -30.75 -1.03 9.20
C TRP A 309 -29.31 -0.53 9.09
N LYS A 310 -29.01 0.69 9.58
CA LYS A 310 -27.65 1.25 9.57
C LYS A 310 -26.67 0.35 10.32
N ILE A 311 -26.99 -0.03 11.56
CA ILE A 311 -26.12 -0.90 12.37
C ILE A 311 -25.94 -2.25 11.68
N SER A 312 -27.02 -2.84 11.16
CA SER A 312 -26.98 -4.16 10.52
C SER A 312 -26.21 -4.20 9.20
N THR A 313 -26.09 -3.07 8.49
CA THR A 313 -25.44 -2.99 7.17
C THR A 313 -24.03 -2.41 7.25
N GLU A 314 -23.82 -1.39 8.07
CA GLU A 314 -22.57 -0.63 8.16
C GLU A 314 -21.74 -1.01 9.40
N GLY A 315 -22.28 -1.84 10.29
CA GLY A 315 -21.72 -2.09 11.62
C GLY A 315 -21.94 -0.89 12.55
N ILE A 316 -21.24 -0.88 13.69
CA ILE A 316 -21.43 0.19 14.69
C ILE A 316 -20.82 1.54 14.24
N GLY A 317 -19.73 1.56 13.45
CA GLY A 317 -19.28 2.71 12.64
C GLY A 317 -19.19 4.09 13.31
N GLY A 318 -19.05 4.18 14.64
CA GLY A 318 -19.08 5.46 15.39
C GLY A 318 -20.47 5.90 15.88
N ILE A 319 -21.53 5.12 15.63
CA ILE A 319 -22.86 5.28 16.21
C ILE A 319 -22.78 4.89 17.70
N SER A 320 -23.07 5.83 18.60
CA SER A 320 -23.30 5.49 20.00
C SER A 320 -24.68 4.85 20.12
N ALA A 321 -24.74 3.55 20.42
CA ALA A 321 -26.00 2.85 20.67
C ALA A 321 -26.54 3.05 22.09
N ARG A 322 -25.91 3.91 22.86
CA ARG A 322 -26.20 4.18 24.27
C ARG A 322 -27.64 4.67 24.45
N GLY A 323 -28.43 3.93 25.23
CA GLY A 323 -29.82 4.29 25.53
C GLY A 323 -30.79 4.20 24.34
N ILE A 324 -30.38 3.61 23.22
CA ILE A 324 -31.26 3.36 22.07
C ILE A 324 -32.16 2.14 22.35
N ASP A 325 -33.39 2.15 21.81
CA ASP A 325 -34.24 0.96 21.75
C ASP A 325 -33.90 0.11 20.51
N LEU A 326 -33.21 -1.00 20.75
CA LEU A 326 -32.89 -2.04 19.77
C LEU A 326 -33.63 -3.35 20.09
N SER A 327 -34.72 -3.28 20.86
CA SER A 327 -35.51 -4.46 21.18
C SER A 327 -36.10 -5.10 19.91
N GLN A 328 -36.09 -6.44 19.86
CA GLN A 328 -36.56 -7.25 18.74
C GLN A 328 -35.86 -6.95 17.39
N ALA A 329 -34.67 -6.34 17.43
CA ALA A 329 -33.85 -6.16 16.25
C ALA A 329 -33.13 -7.46 15.88
N SER A 330 -32.99 -7.74 14.59
CA SER A 330 -32.03 -8.73 14.11
C SER A 330 -30.69 -8.04 13.82
N LEU A 331 -29.70 -8.35 14.63
CA LEU A 331 -28.30 -7.91 14.49
C LEU A 331 -27.37 -9.11 14.31
N ARG A 332 -27.92 -10.24 13.87
CA ARG A 332 -27.20 -11.50 13.70
C ARG A 332 -26.00 -11.35 12.78
N GLY A 333 -24.84 -11.83 13.22
CA GLY A 333 -23.61 -11.81 12.43
C GLY A 333 -23.02 -10.41 12.19
N VAL A 334 -23.53 -9.37 12.86
CA VAL A 334 -23.06 -8.00 12.68
C VAL A 334 -21.76 -7.78 13.46
N ASP A 335 -20.85 -6.99 12.89
CA ASP A 335 -19.68 -6.52 13.62
C ASP A 335 -20.05 -5.36 14.56
N LEU A 336 -20.14 -5.69 15.85
CA LEU A 336 -20.47 -4.81 16.96
C LEU A 336 -19.28 -4.67 17.92
N SER A 337 -18.06 -4.89 17.43
CA SER A 337 -16.85 -4.78 18.24
C SER A 337 -16.69 -3.36 18.81
N ALA A 338 -16.32 -3.30 20.10
CA ALA A 338 -16.19 -2.07 20.88
C ALA A 338 -17.44 -1.16 20.92
N ALA A 339 -18.63 -1.68 20.58
CA ALA A 339 -19.87 -0.90 20.60
C ALA A 339 -20.24 -0.41 22.00
N ASP A 340 -20.70 0.85 22.11
CA ASP A 340 -21.25 1.41 23.36
C ASP A 340 -22.74 1.08 23.47
N PHE A 341 -23.04 -0.02 24.17
CA PHE A 341 -24.41 -0.47 24.49
C PHE A 341 -24.83 -0.15 25.93
N ILE A 342 -24.20 0.85 26.56
CA ILE A 342 -24.51 1.19 27.94
C ILE A 342 -25.97 1.62 28.05
N ALA A 343 -26.72 0.98 28.95
CA ALA A 343 -28.15 1.25 29.17
C ALA A 343 -29.05 1.12 27.92
N THR A 344 -28.59 0.41 26.88
CA THR A 344 -29.37 0.12 25.67
C THR A 344 -30.42 -0.96 25.95
N ASP A 345 -31.60 -0.84 25.34
CA ASP A 345 -32.62 -1.89 25.37
C ASP A 345 -32.40 -2.87 24.21
N LEU A 346 -31.97 -4.09 24.53
CA LEU A 346 -31.71 -5.19 23.59
C LEU A 346 -32.66 -6.37 23.87
N ARG A 347 -33.82 -6.11 24.49
CA ARG A 347 -34.80 -7.16 24.79
C ARG A 347 -35.20 -7.92 23.53
N GLU A 348 -35.15 -9.25 23.60
CA GLU A 348 -35.52 -10.15 22.50
C GLU A 348 -34.76 -9.87 21.19
N ALA A 349 -33.62 -9.17 21.24
CA ALA A 349 -32.80 -8.93 20.06
C ALA A 349 -32.04 -10.23 19.69
N ASP A 350 -31.93 -10.46 18.38
CA ASP A 350 -31.07 -11.53 17.85
C ASP A 350 -29.67 -10.96 17.61
N LEU A 351 -28.76 -11.27 18.53
CA LEU A 351 -27.32 -10.97 18.50
C LEU A 351 -26.52 -12.25 18.21
N SER A 352 -27.16 -13.31 17.73
CA SER A 352 -26.46 -14.57 17.47
C SER A 352 -25.36 -14.37 16.44
N GLU A 353 -24.25 -15.10 16.58
CA GLU A 353 -23.09 -15.03 15.66
C GLU A 353 -22.43 -13.63 15.54
N SER A 354 -22.83 -12.65 16.36
CA SER A 354 -22.33 -11.28 16.26
C SER A 354 -20.95 -11.13 16.91
N ASN A 355 -20.11 -10.26 16.35
CA ASN A 355 -18.84 -9.90 16.98
C ASN A 355 -19.09 -8.81 18.03
N LEU A 356 -19.06 -9.16 19.32
CA LEU A 356 -19.23 -8.25 20.46
C LEU A 356 -17.91 -8.04 21.23
N ARG A 357 -16.76 -8.27 20.59
CA ARG A 357 -15.45 -8.15 21.24
C ARG A 357 -15.26 -6.74 21.80
N GLY A 358 -14.98 -6.62 23.10
CA GLY A 358 -14.79 -5.34 23.79
C GLY A 358 -16.05 -4.47 23.92
N ALA A 359 -17.24 -4.96 23.56
CA ALA A 359 -18.47 -4.16 23.62
C ALA A 359 -18.85 -3.78 25.06
N ALA A 360 -19.35 -2.56 25.24
CA ALA A 360 -19.78 -2.04 26.53
C ALA A 360 -21.26 -2.33 26.81
N LEU A 361 -21.57 -3.49 27.39
CA LEU A 361 -22.94 -3.94 27.69
C LEU A 361 -23.40 -3.57 29.11
N MET A 362 -22.73 -2.62 29.77
CA MET A 362 -23.04 -2.31 31.16
C MET A 362 -24.46 -1.74 31.31
N LYS A 363 -25.24 -2.30 32.24
CA LYS A 363 -26.64 -1.88 32.50
C LYS A 363 -27.59 -2.03 31.30
N SER A 364 -27.19 -2.70 30.22
CA SER A 364 -28.08 -2.97 29.10
C SER A 364 -29.18 -3.95 29.51
N ASN A 365 -30.31 -3.91 28.81
CA ASN A 365 -31.37 -4.90 28.97
C ASN A 365 -31.24 -5.99 27.91
N LEU A 366 -30.78 -7.19 28.30
CA LEU A 366 -30.62 -8.35 27.42
C LEU A 366 -31.69 -9.43 27.69
N GLU A 367 -32.77 -9.11 28.41
CA GLU A 367 -33.84 -10.08 28.71
C GLU A 367 -34.40 -10.69 27.41
N GLY A 368 -34.44 -12.02 27.34
CA GLY A 368 -34.85 -12.76 26.13
C GLY A 368 -33.94 -12.62 24.90
N ALA A 369 -32.82 -11.89 24.98
CA ALA A 369 -31.90 -11.72 23.85
C ALA A 369 -31.21 -13.05 23.48
N ASP A 370 -30.93 -13.22 22.19
CA ASP A 370 -30.17 -14.35 21.68
C ASP A 370 -28.72 -13.94 21.39
N LEU A 371 -27.80 -14.32 22.27
CA LEU A 371 -26.35 -14.18 22.11
C LEU A 371 -25.71 -15.56 21.89
N ALA A 372 -26.45 -16.53 21.37
CA ALA A 372 -25.88 -17.82 20.98
C ALA A 372 -24.73 -17.58 19.98
N ASP A 373 -23.58 -18.18 20.27
CA ASP A 373 -22.39 -18.11 19.42
C ASP A 373 -21.83 -16.69 19.16
N ALA A 374 -22.22 -15.70 19.97
CA ALA A 374 -21.65 -14.35 19.90
C ALA A 374 -20.22 -14.30 20.49
N GLU A 375 -19.32 -13.54 19.85
CA GLU A 375 -17.95 -13.34 20.32
C GLU A 375 -17.91 -12.25 21.41
N LEU A 376 -17.85 -12.65 22.69
CA LEU A 376 -17.90 -11.72 23.84
C LEU A 376 -16.53 -11.46 24.50
N GLU A 377 -15.43 -11.72 23.81
CA GLU A 377 -14.09 -11.54 24.37
C GLU A 377 -13.85 -10.07 24.75
N GLY A 378 -13.51 -9.81 26.02
CA GLY A 378 -13.34 -8.46 26.56
C GLY A 378 -14.63 -7.65 26.75
N ALA A 379 -15.82 -8.22 26.50
CA ALA A 379 -17.08 -7.49 26.64
C ALA A 379 -17.41 -7.15 28.11
N LEU A 380 -17.92 -5.93 28.34
CA LEU A 380 -18.28 -5.43 29.67
C LEU A 380 -19.71 -5.83 30.03
N LEU A 381 -19.89 -7.02 30.59
CA LEU A 381 -21.20 -7.52 31.01
C LEU A 381 -21.68 -7.00 32.37
N HIS A 382 -20.90 -6.15 33.05
CA HIS A 382 -21.17 -5.68 34.42
C HIS A 382 -22.57 -5.06 34.54
N TRP A 383 -23.41 -5.63 35.41
CA TRP A 383 -24.78 -5.15 35.69
C TRP A 383 -25.75 -5.19 34.50
N ALA A 384 -25.43 -5.88 33.42
CA ALA A 384 -26.41 -6.16 32.36
C ALA A 384 -27.57 -6.99 32.94
N LYS A 385 -28.80 -6.72 32.49
CA LYS A 385 -29.98 -7.50 32.90
C LYS A 385 -30.11 -8.72 32.00
N LEU A 386 -29.89 -9.89 32.56
CA LEU A 386 -30.10 -11.18 31.90
C LEU A 386 -31.17 -11.95 32.67
N ASP A 387 -32.07 -12.61 31.96
CA ASP A 387 -33.09 -13.50 32.52
C ASP A 387 -32.80 -14.97 32.15
N LYS A 388 -33.77 -15.85 32.41
CA LYS A 388 -33.65 -17.27 32.07
C LYS A 388 -33.81 -17.57 30.58
N PHE A 389 -34.36 -16.62 29.82
CA PHE A 389 -34.63 -16.76 28.39
C PHE A 389 -33.47 -16.21 27.54
N THR A 390 -32.61 -15.37 28.13
CA THR A 390 -31.37 -14.89 27.49
C THR A 390 -30.47 -16.07 27.13
N ARG A 391 -30.34 -16.34 25.83
CA ARG A 391 -29.43 -17.37 25.31
C ARG A 391 -28.03 -16.77 25.25
N ILE A 392 -27.09 -17.32 26.01
CA ILE A 392 -25.70 -16.86 26.05
C ILE A 392 -24.83 -18.06 26.39
N HIS A 393 -23.63 -18.12 25.81
CA HIS A 393 -22.71 -19.22 26.06
C HIS A 393 -22.43 -19.38 27.58
N PRO A 394 -22.38 -20.61 28.14
CA PRO A 394 -22.21 -20.84 29.58
C PRO A 394 -21.01 -20.13 30.21
N LYS A 395 -19.88 -20.05 29.47
CA LYS A 395 -18.71 -19.25 29.85
C LYS A 395 -19.08 -17.81 30.17
N TRP A 396 -19.70 -17.11 29.22
CA TRP A 396 -20.02 -15.69 29.36
C TRP A 396 -21.12 -15.43 30.37
N ARG A 397 -22.06 -16.38 30.53
CA ARG A 397 -23.00 -16.36 31.66
C ARG A 397 -22.27 -16.41 33.00
N LYS A 398 -21.23 -17.24 33.12
CA LYS A 398 -20.41 -17.32 34.34
C LYS A 398 -19.55 -16.07 34.54
N VAL A 399 -18.98 -15.49 33.47
CA VAL A 399 -18.27 -14.20 33.52
C VAL A 399 -19.20 -13.09 34.00
N TRP A 400 -20.42 -13.00 33.45
CA TRP A 400 -21.44 -12.05 33.91
C TRP A 400 -21.79 -12.22 35.39
N GLN A 401 -21.95 -13.47 35.86
CA GLN A 401 -22.20 -13.77 37.28
C GLN A 401 -21.05 -13.27 38.17
N LEU A 402 -19.82 -13.59 37.81
CA LEU A 402 -18.63 -13.18 38.58
C LEU A 402 -18.46 -11.66 38.57
N ALA A 403 -18.59 -11.02 37.40
CA ALA A 403 -18.49 -9.58 37.25
C ALA A 403 -19.56 -8.82 38.05
N SER A 404 -20.81 -9.31 38.05
CA SER A 404 -21.94 -8.61 38.66
C SER A 404 -22.09 -8.86 40.15
N PHE A 405 -21.72 -10.06 40.64
CA PHE A 405 -22.00 -10.49 42.01
C PHE A 405 -20.74 -10.90 42.81
N GLY A 406 -19.57 -10.96 42.18
CA GLY A 406 -18.35 -11.51 42.75
C GLY A 406 -18.33 -13.04 42.74
N GLY A 407 -17.18 -13.60 43.12
CA GLY A 407 -16.91 -15.03 43.22
C GLY A 407 -16.07 -15.40 44.44
N SER A 408 -16.21 -14.65 45.55
CA SER A 408 -15.53 -14.96 46.80
C SER A 408 -15.89 -16.38 47.27
N GLU A 409 -14.88 -17.18 47.61
CA GLU A 409 -15.00 -18.59 48.03
C GLU A 409 -15.67 -19.52 46.98
N ALA A 410 -15.85 -19.06 45.74
CA ALA A 410 -16.47 -19.86 44.69
C ALA A 410 -15.56 -21.00 44.24
N ASP A 411 -16.17 -22.16 43.94
CA ASP A 411 -15.51 -23.24 43.22
C ASP A 411 -15.53 -22.93 41.72
N LEU A 412 -14.35 -22.61 41.20
CA LEU A 412 -14.07 -22.21 39.82
C LEU A 412 -12.91 -23.05 39.26
N ARG A 413 -12.73 -24.28 39.76
CA ARG A 413 -11.72 -25.20 39.23
C ARG A 413 -12.02 -25.51 37.77
N ASP A 414 -10.98 -25.56 36.95
CA ASP A 414 -11.07 -25.88 35.51
C ASP A 414 -11.91 -24.90 34.68
N ILE A 415 -12.32 -23.76 35.24
CA ILE A 415 -13.14 -22.80 34.52
C ILE A 415 -12.35 -22.15 33.38
N ASP A 416 -12.99 -21.94 32.23
CA ASP A 416 -12.47 -21.05 31.20
C ASP A 416 -13.00 -19.63 31.39
N LEU A 417 -12.10 -18.72 31.79
CA LEU A 417 -12.28 -17.28 31.91
C LEU A 417 -11.30 -16.52 31.01
N SER A 418 -10.75 -17.18 29.98
CA SER A 418 -9.84 -16.52 29.03
C SER A 418 -10.53 -15.33 28.36
N ASN A 419 -9.78 -14.24 28.21
CA ASN A 419 -10.23 -12.96 27.66
C ASN A 419 -11.45 -12.34 28.40
N ALA A 420 -11.74 -12.76 29.64
CA ALA A 420 -12.84 -12.22 30.41
C ALA A 420 -12.51 -10.85 31.03
N TYR A 421 -13.49 -9.96 31.10
CA TYR A 421 -13.36 -8.66 31.75
C TYR A 421 -13.82 -8.72 33.22
N LEU A 422 -12.88 -9.00 34.13
CA LEU A 422 -13.10 -9.23 35.56
C LEU A 422 -12.52 -8.08 36.42
N PHE A 423 -12.54 -6.86 35.88
CA PHE A 423 -12.11 -5.64 36.56
C PHE A 423 -12.78 -5.46 37.93
N VAL A 424 -11.96 -5.26 38.97
CA VAL A 424 -12.40 -5.05 40.37
C VAL A 424 -13.29 -6.18 40.90
N CYS A 425 -13.25 -7.36 40.26
CA CYS A 425 -14.01 -8.51 40.71
C CYS A 425 -13.46 -9.03 42.05
N ASN A 426 -14.36 -9.40 42.96
CA ASN A 426 -14.00 -10.03 44.22
C ASN A 426 -13.94 -11.56 44.04
N LEU A 427 -12.74 -12.12 43.92
CA LEU A 427 -12.43 -13.55 43.82
C LEU A 427 -11.65 -14.05 45.05
N ARG A 428 -11.80 -13.38 46.20
CA ARG A 428 -11.09 -13.70 47.43
C ARG A 428 -11.35 -15.16 47.84
N LYS A 429 -10.29 -15.91 48.15
CA LYS A 429 -10.34 -17.34 48.49
C LYS A 429 -11.02 -18.26 47.46
N ALA A 430 -11.21 -17.80 46.21
CA ALA A 430 -11.79 -18.66 45.17
C ALA A 430 -10.89 -19.87 44.90
N GLN A 431 -11.51 -21.01 44.56
CA GLN A 431 -10.80 -22.20 44.07
C GLN A 431 -10.68 -22.09 42.56
N LEU A 432 -9.51 -21.70 42.06
CA LEU A 432 -9.21 -21.43 40.65
C LEU A 432 -8.12 -22.37 40.11
N GLN A 433 -7.92 -23.53 40.75
CA GLN A 433 -6.92 -24.48 40.31
C GLN A 433 -7.21 -24.91 38.88
N ARG A 434 -6.17 -24.91 38.03
CA ARG A 434 -6.24 -25.20 36.59
C ARG A 434 -7.22 -24.32 35.79
N ALA A 435 -7.69 -23.20 36.36
CA ALA A 435 -8.52 -22.25 35.66
C ALA A 435 -7.74 -21.60 34.51
N ASN A 436 -8.40 -21.35 33.39
CA ASN A 436 -7.84 -20.59 32.28
C ASN A 436 -8.28 -19.12 32.36
N LEU A 437 -7.39 -18.22 32.74
CA LEU A 437 -7.58 -16.76 32.76
C LEU A 437 -6.67 -16.04 31.76
N SER A 438 -6.17 -16.74 30.73
CA SER A 438 -5.26 -16.14 29.76
C SER A 438 -5.89 -14.92 29.08
N GLY A 439 -5.18 -13.80 29.03
CA GLY A 439 -5.68 -12.55 28.46
C GLY A 439 -6.83 -11.88 29.23
N ALA A 440 -7.22 -12.41 30.39
CA ALA A 440 -8.27 -11.81 31.19
C ALA A 440 -7.84 -10.44 31.73
N ASN A 441 -8.82 -9.54 31.93
CA ASN A 441 -8.58 -8.29 32.63
C ASN A 441 -8.94 -8.46 34.10
N LEU A 442 -7.91 -8.56 34.95
CA LEU A 442 -8.00 -8.67 36.41
C LEU A 442 -7.58 -7.36 37.11
N LYS A 443 -7.54 -6.23 36.40
CA LYS A 443 -7.07 -4.97 36.97
C LYS A 443 -7.90 -4.62 38.23
N GLY A 444 -7.20 -4.45 39.35
CA GLY A 444 -7.80 -4.17 40.66
C GLY A 444 -8.65 -5.30 41.27
N ALA A 445 -8.67 -6.51 40.69
CA ALA A 445 -9.41 -7.63 41.24
C ALA A 445 -8.80 -8.11 42.58
N ASP A 446 -9.65 -8.57 43.51
CA ASP A 446 -9.19 -9.18 44.76
C ASP A 446 -9.14 -10.70 44.62
N LEU A 447 -7.95 -11.25 44.45
CA LEU A 447 -7.65 -12.69 44.46
C LEU A 447 -6.91 -13.11 45.74
N SER A 448 -7.01 -12.33 46.82
CA SER A 448 -6.29 -12.64 48.06
C SER A 448 -6.71 -14.00 48.61
N ARG A 449 -5.71 -14.81 48.99
CA ARG A 449 -5.87 -16.19 49.48
C ARG A 449 -6.55 -17.15 48.50
N ALA A 450 -6.70 -16.79 47.22
CA ALA A 450 -7.23 -17.69 46.22
C ALA A 450 -6.24 -18.84 45.92
N MET A 451 -6.76 -19.98 45.47
CA MET A 451 -5.96 -21.13 45.06
C MET A 451 -5.93 -21.17 43.53
N LEU A 452 -4.81 -20.75 42.94
CA LEU A 452 -4.55 -20.66 41.50
C LEU A 452 -3.45 -21.63 41.07
N ASP A 453 -3.23 -22.72 41.81
CA ASP A 453 -2.23 -23.72 41.43
C ASP A 453 -2.57 -24.27 40.04
N GLU A 454 -1.55 -24.34 39.16
CA GLU A 454 -1.66 -24.75 37.75
C GLU A 454 -2.58 -23.88 36.87
N ALA A 455 -3.03 -22.71 37.34
CA ALA A 455 -3.86 -21.82 36.55
C ALA A 455 -3.09 -21.17 35.40
N ASN A 456 -3.76 -20.96 34.26
CA ASN A 456 -3.19 -20.27 33.10
C ASN A 456 -3.59 -18.79 33.11
N LEU A 457 -2.69 -17.90 33.48
CA LEU A 457 -2.83 -16.44 33.50
C LEU A 457 -1.91 -15.76 32.47
N ALA A 458 -1.57 -16.45 31.37
CA ALA A 458 -0.69 -15.89 30.34
C ALA A 458 -1.29 -14.61 29.76
N GLY A 459 -0.49 -13.53 29.69
CA GLY A 459 -0.93 -12.24 29.16
C GLY A 459 -2.04 -11.55 29.94
N VAL A 460 -2.30 -11.95 31.20
CA VAL A 460 -3.34 -11.32 32.01
C VAL A 460 -3.03 -9.83 32.27
N PHE A 461 -4.05 -8.98 32.25
CA PHE A 461 -3.95 -7.58 32.68
C PHE A 461 -4.31 -7.50 34.17
N GLY A 462 -3.33 -7.74 35.03
CA GLY A 462 -3.46 -7.82 36.50
C GLY A 462 -2.94 -6.61 37.26
N ALA A 463 -2.79 -5.45 36.62
CA ALA A 463 -2.30 -4.24 37.30
C ALA A 463 -3.14 -3.90 38.55
N ASN A 464 -2.49 -3.60 39.68
CA ASN A 464 -3.12 -3.36 40.98
C ASN A 464 -3.98 -4.51 41.53
N ALA A 465 -3.93 -5.72 40.95
CA ALA A 465 -4.64 -6.87 41.50
C ALA A 465 -4.03 -7.33 42.83
N ASN A 466 -4.86 -7.90 43.69
CA ASN A 466 -4.43 -8.42 44.99
C ASN A 466 -4.32 -9.94 44.94
N PHE A 467 -3.11 -10.47 44.87
CA PHE A 467 -2.75 -11.88 44.99
C PHE A 467 -2.12 -12.24 46.35
N SER A 468 -2.27 -11.38 47.37
CA SER A 468 -1.63 -11.62 48.67
C SER A 468 -2.06 -12.96 49.28
N HIS A 469 -1.09 -13.72 49.78
CA HIS A 469 -1.28 -15.07 50.32
C HIS A 469 -1.92 -16.09 49.36
N ALA A 470 -1.93 -15.85 48.05
CA ALA A 470 -2.47 -16.80 47.09
C ALA A 470 -1.53 -18.00 46.87
N GLY A 471 -2.11 -19.17 46.59
CA GLY A 471 -1.40 -20.33 46.05
C GLY A 471 -1.33 -20.20 44.54
N LEU A 472 -0.14 -20.16 43.97
CA LEU A 472 0.15 -19.91 42.55
C LEU A 472 1.22 -20.90 42.05
N GLY A 473 1.31 -22.08 42.69
CA GLY A 473 2.28 -23.09 42.30
C GLY A 473 2.02 -23.53 40.86
N PHE A 474 3.06 -23.62 40.04
CA PHE A 474 2.94 -24.01 38.62
C PHE A 474 2.05 -23.09 37.75
N ALA A 475 1.58 -21.94 38.26
CA ALA A 475 0.74 -21.03 37.50
C ALA A 475 1.53 -20.39 36.35
N ASN A 476 0.86 -20.07 35.24
CA ASN A 476 1.47 -19.44 34.07
C ASN A 476 1.07 -17.96 33.98
N PHE A 477 1.98 -17.04 34.25
CA PHE A 477 1.85 -15.59 34.06
C PHE A 477 2.74 -15.06 32.92
N SER A 478 3.13 -15.91 31.97
CA SER A 478 4.01 -15.45 30.89
C SER A 478 3.42 -14.22 30.17
N GLY A 479 4.21 -13.16 30.08
CA GLY A 479 3.81 -11.88 29.45
C GLY A 479 2.69 -11.11 30.18
N ALA A 480 2.36 -11.44 31.43
CA ALA A 480 1.34 -10.72 32.19
C ALA A 480 1.76 -9.30 32.59
N ASP A 481 0.82 -8.36 32.60
CA ASP A 481 0.99 -7.06 33.25
C ASP A 481 0.52 -7.14 34.70
N LEU A 482 1.46 -7.15 35.64
CA LEU A 482 1.25 -7.26 37.08
C LEU A 482 1.80 -6.03 37.80
N SER A 483 1.88 -4.89 37.10
CA SER A 483 2.37 -3.63 37.66
C SER A 483 1.57 -3.22 38.89
N ALA A 484 2.27 -2.81 39.95
CA ALA A 484 1.70 -2.44 41.26
C ALA A 484 0.80 -3.51 41.91
N ALA A 485 0.81 -4.76 41.44
CA ALA A 485 0.03 -5.84 42.04
C ALA A 485 0.61 -6.24 43.41
N ASN A 486 -0.23 -6.82 44.27
CA ASN A 486 0.17 -7.28 45.59
C ASN A 486 0.28 -8.81 45.63
N PHE A 487 1.50 -9.34 45.68
CA PHE A 487 1.83 -10.76 45.86
C PHE A 487 2.48 -11.04 47.22
N SER A 488 2.31 -10.16 48.22
CA SER A 488 2.92 -10.36 49.54
C SER A 488 2.56 -11.74 50.11
N ASN A 489 3.58 -12.50 50.54
CA ASN A 489 3.43 -13.86 51.07
C ASN A 489 2.75 -14.87 50.13
N ALA A 490 2.70 -14.61 48.82
CA ALA A 490 2.16 -15.56 47.85
C ALA A 490 3.16 -16.69 47.55
N SER A 491 2.65 -17.88 47.20
CA SER A 491 3.46 -19.04 46.84
C SER A 491 3.43 -19.26 45.34
N MET A 492 4.49 -18.88 44.62
CA MET A 492 4.67 -19.01 43.18
C MET A 492 5.74 -20.04 42.81
N VAL A 493 5.83 -21.12 43.59
CA VAL A 493 6.80 -22.20 43.37
C VAL A 493 6.60 -22.80 41.98
N MET A 494 7.68 -22.89 41.19
CA MET A 494 7.66 -23.41 39.82
C MET A 494 6.71 -22.67 38.86
N ALA A 495 6.25 -21.46 39.19
CA ALA A 495 5.41 -20.67 38.30
C ALA A 495 6.19 -20.21 37.05
N ASN A 496 5.50 -20.10 35.92
CA ASN A 496 6.05 -19.48 34.71
C ASN A 496 5.70 -17.99 34.68
N LEU A 497 6.66 -17.14 35.01
CA LEU A 497 6.54 -15.69 35.12
C LEU A 497 7.40 -14.98 34.05
N SER A 498 7.74 -15.70 32.97
CA SER A 498 8.64 -15.16 31.93
C SER A 498 8.03 -13.93 31.25
N ASN A 499 8.83 -12.88 31.09
CA ASN A 499 8.44 -11.59 30.52
C ASN A 499 7.27 -10.89 31.23
N ALA A 500 6.94 -11.26 32.47
CA ALA A 500 5.90 -10.59 33.23
C ALA A 500 6.41 -9.24 33.78
N ASN A 501 5.52 -8.24 33.79
CA ASN A 501 5.79 -6.92 34.34
C ASN A 501 5.33 -6.84 35.81
N PHE A 502 6.27 -6.80 36.75
CA PHE A 502 6.06 -6.59 38.18
C PHE A 502 6.51 -5.21 38.65
N SER A 503 6.64 -4.22 37.75
CA SER A 503 7.08 -2.88 38.14
C SER A 503 6.25 -2.30 39.28
N GLY A 504 6.92 -1.85 40.36
CA GLY A 504 6.31 -1.34 41.58
C GLY A 504 5.44 -2.33 42.36
N ALA A 505 5.43 -3.62 42.02
CA ALA A 505 4.63 -4.62 42.71
C ALA A 505 5.16 -4.92 44.12
N ASN A 506 4.29 -5.41 45.00
CA ASN A 506 4.66 -5.86 46.34
C ASN A 506 4.78 -7.39 46.39
N LEU A 507 6.00 -7.90 46.49
CA LEU A 507 6.33 -9.33 46.57
C LEU A 507 7.02 -9.69 47.90
N SER A 508 6.85 -8.88 48.95
CA SER A 508 7.50 -9.13 50.24
C SER A 508 7.14 -10.52 50.78
N GLY A 509 8.15 -11.31 51.12
CA GLY A 509 7.98 -12.68 51.63
C GLY A 509 7.41 -13.69 50.63
N ALA A 510 7.32 -13.35 49.34
CA ALA A 510 6.83 -14.29 48.32
C ALA A 510 7.83 -15.44 48.08
N ASN A 511 7.30 -16.63 47.81
CA ASN A 511 8.10 -17.80 47.46
C ASN A 511 8.10 -18.01 45.94
N LEU A 512 9.23 -17.70 45.30
CA LEU A 512 9.49 -17.82 43.86
C LEU A 512 10.46 -18.98 43.55
N SER A 513 10.58 -19.95 44.46
CA SER A 513 11.51 -21.07 44.30
C SER A 513 11.25 -21.83 42.99
N GLN A 514 12.31 -22.07 42.22
CA GLN A 514 12.27 -22.76 40.92
C GLN A 514 11.35 -22.10 39.87
N ALA A 515 10.91 -20.86 40.07
CA ALA A 515 10.10 -20.15 39.09
C ALA A 515 10.90 -19.80 37.83
N ASN A 516 10.22 -19.78 36.68
CA ASN A 516 10.78 -19.27 35.45
C ASN A 516 10.51 -17.75 35.36
N LEU A 517 11.54 -16.95 35.56
CA LEU A 517 11.49 -15.48 35.62
C LEU A 517 12.26 -14.83 34.47
N VAL A 518 12.47 -15.56 33.38
CA VAL A 518 13.26 -15.06 32.24
C VAL A 518 12.64 -13.79 31.69
N GLY A 519 13.41 -12.70 31.66
CA GLY A 519 12.95 -11.40 31.15
C GLY A 519 11.89 -10.69 32.00
N ALA A 520 11.58 -11.15 33.22
CA ALA A 520 10.62 -10.49 34.09
C ALA A 520 11.14 -9.12 34.57
N ASP A 521 10.24 -8.15 34.72
CA ASP A 521 10.57 -6.79 35.17
C ASP A 521 10.09 -6.52 36.59
N PHE A 522 10.99 -6.44 37.55
CA PHE A 522 10.74 -6.08 38.95
C PHE A 522 11.16 -4.66 39.29
N SER A 523 11.26 -3.76 38.31
CA SER A 523 11.77 -2.41 38.55
C SER A 523 10.96 -1.68 39.64
N GLY A 524 11.64 -1.22 40.69
CA GLY A 524 11.03 -0.59 41.86
C GLY A 524 10.12 -1.50 42.72
N ALA A 525 10.10 -2.80 42.49
CA ALA A 525 9.27 -3.73 43.26
C ALA A 525 9.82 -3.95 44.68
N ASN A 526 8.93 -4.28 45.61
CA ASN A 526 9.33 -4.71 46.95
C ASN A 526 9.50 -6.23 47.01
N LEU A 527 10.74 -6.72 47.05
CA LEU A 527 11.10 -8.14 47.10
C LEU A 527 11.71 -8.53 48.46
N SER A 528 11.47 -7.73 49.51
CA SER A 528 12.07 -7.96 50.82
C SER A 528 11.72 -9.34 51.36
N GLY A 529 12.72 -10.16 51.69
CA GLY A 529 12.53 -11.52 52.18
C GLY A 529 11.98 -12.51 51.17
N ALA A 530 11.92 -12.17 49.87
CA ALA A 530 11.48 -13.10 48.83
C ALA A 530 12.50 -14.23 48.61
N VAL A 531 12.00 -15.41 48.25
CA VAL A 531 12.83 -16.63 48.06
C VAL A 531 12.89 -17.00 46.58
N PHE A 532 14.09 -16.94 45.99
CA PHE A 532 14.37 -17.26 44.58
C PHE A 532 15.18 -18.56 44.42
N SER A 533 15.14 -19.46 45.41
CA SER A 533 15.97 -20.66 45.39
C SER A 533 15.76 -21.49 44.13
N GLY A 534 16.82 -21.66 43.32
CA GLY A 534 16.76 -22.37 42.03
C GLY A 534 15.95 -21.69 40.92
N ALA A 535 15.51 -20.44 41.10
CA ALA A 535 14.72 -19.71 40.10
C ALA A 535 15.58 -19.25 38.91
N ASN A 536 14.96 -19.09 37.74
CA ASN A 536 15.65 -18.63 36.54
C ASN A 536 15.34 -17.16 36.24
N LEU A 537 16.22 -16.25 36.65
CA LEU A 537 16.12 -14.80 36.43
C LEU A 537 16.99 -14.33 35.24
N THR A 538 17.22 -15.19 34.26
CA THR A 538 17.99 -14.77 33.07
C THR A 538 17.33 -13.56 32.43
N ASP A 539 18.09 -12.50 32.17
CA ASP A 539 17.60 -11.25 31.57
C ASP A 539 16.52 -10.49 32.37
N ALA A 540 16.26 -10.86 33.64
CA ALA A 540 15.30 -10.16 34.49
C ALA A 540 15.84 -8.79 34.95
N SER A 541 14.95 -7.82 35.16
CA SER A 541 15.27 -6.52 35.76
C SER A 541 14.87 -6.49 37.23
N LEU A 542 15.79 -6.09 38.10
CA LEU A 542 15.59 -5.80 39.52
C LEU A 542 16.03 -4.35 39.83
N MET A 543 16.03 -3.48 38.82
CA MET A 543 16.49 -2.10 38.95
C MET A 543 15.69 -1.38 40.04
N GLN A 544 16.37 -0.71 40.97
CA GLN A 544 15.75 0.01 42.09
C GLN A 544 14.83 -0.84 42.99
N ALA A 545 14.83 -2.17 42.83
CA ALA A 545 14.00 -3.06 43.63
C ALA A 545 14.57 -3.20 45.04
N ASN A 546 13.70 -3.42 46.03
CA ASN A 546 14.14 -3.76 47.38
C ASN A 546 14.36 -5.27 47.51
N VAL A 547 15.61 -5.71 47.50
CA VAL A 547 16.02 -7.12 47.66
C VAL A 547 16.61 -7.42 49.04
N SER A 548 16.28 -6.59 50.04
CA SER A 548 16.70 -6.81 51.43
C SER A 548 16.25 -8.18 51.94
N ASP A 549 17.15 -8.92 52.58
CA ASP A 549 16.92 -10.29 53.08
C ASP A 549 16.43 -11.32 52.05
N ALA A 550 16.48 -11.01 50.75
CA ALA A 550 16.11 -11.95 49.70
C ALA A 550 17.14 -13.08 49.54
N VAL A 551 16.67 -14.27 49.15
CA VAL A 551 17.49 -15.48 49.04
C VAL A 551 17.59 -15.94 47.59
N PHE A 552 18.78 -15.88 47.00
CA PHE A 552 19.05 -16.28 45.60
C PHE A 552 19.84 -17.60 45.47
N GLY A 553 19.78 -18.48 46.47
CA GLY A 553 20.56 -19.72 46.47
C GLY A 553 20.29 -20.60 45.24
N GLY A 554 21.30 -20.87 44.42
CA GLY A 554 21.14 -21.65 43.18
C GLY A 554 20.36 -20.94 42.07
N ALA A 555 20.00 -19.66 42.23
CA ALA A 555 19.31 -18.90 41.20
C ALA A 555 20.23 -18.63 39.99
N ASN A 556 19.63 -18.62 38.81
CA ASN A 556 20.30 -18.23 37.58
C ASN A 556 20.12 -16.72 37.35
N LEU A 557 21.21 -15.95 37.47
CA LEU A 557 21.20 -14.48 37.38
C LEU A 557 21.95 -13.97 36.14
N ILE A 558 22.07 -14.80 35.10
CA ILE A 558 22.70 -14.42 33.83
C ILE A 558 22.03 -13.14 33.31
N ARG A 559 22.83 -12.07 33.16
CA ARG A 559 22.40 -10.74 32.67
C ARG A 559 21.25 -10.12 33.46
N CYS A 560 20.99 -10.58 34.68
CA CYS A 560 20.01 -9.97 35.56
C CYS A 560 20.53 -8.60 36.03
N SER A 561 19.78 -7.52 35.78
CA SER A 561 20.18 -6.17 36.15
C SER A 561 19.72 -5.86 37.57
N MET A 562 20.65 -5.46 38.43
CA MET A 562 20.37 -5.01 39.81
C MET A 562 20.85 -3.57 40.05
N THR A 563 20.91 -2.77 38.98
CA THR A 563 21.37 -1.38 39.05
C THR A 563 20.53 -0.60 40.05
N GLU A 564 21.18 0.01 41.04
CA GLU A 564 20.55 0.77 42.14
C GLU A 564 19.57 -0.04 43.01
N ALA A 565 19.63 -1.38 42.99
CA ALA A 565 18.79 -2.19 43.88
C ALA A 565 19.16 -1.95 45.36
N ILE A 566 18.17 -1.95 46.25
CA ILE A 566 18.39 -1.81 47.68
C ILE A 566 18.64 -3.20 48.26
N SER A 567 19.85 -3.43 48.78
CA SER A 567 20.22 -4.69 49.42
C SER A 567 20.61 -4.50 50.88
N SER A 568 20.64 -5.60 51.63
CA SER A 568 20.99 -5.64 53.06
C SER A 568 22.09 -6.67 53.30
N LYS A 569 22.68 -6.68 54.50
CA LYS A 569 23.63 -7.72 54.90
C LYS A 569 23.02 -9.14 54.91
N GLY A 570 21.70 -9.27 55.03
CA GLY A 570 20.99 -10.54 55.00
C GLY A 570 20.68 -11.05 53.60
N THR A 571 20.91 -10.26 52.55
CA THR A 571 20.68 -10.68 51.16
C THR A 571 21.71 -11.74 50.74
N GLN A 572 21.24 -12.90 50.26
CA GLN A 572 22.09 -14.06 49.97
C GLN A 572 22.29 -14.27 48.48
N PHE A 573 23.54 -14.20 48.01
CA PHE A 573 23.94 -14.47 46.63
C PHE A 573 24.98 -15.60 46.54
N ASP A 574 24.92 -16.38 45.48
CA ASP A 574 25.97 -17.35 45.15
C ASP A 574 27.30 -16.65 44.82
N ARG A 575 28.42 -17.26 45.23
CA ARG A 575 29.78 -16.71 45.00
C ARG A 575 30.06 -16.33 43.55
N ARG A 576 29.49 -17.07 42.58
CA ARG A 576 29.71 -16.84 41.13
C ARG A 576 29.16 -15.49 40.63
N TRP A 577 28.11 -14.97 41.26
CA TRP A 577 27.46 -13.72 40.84
C TRP A 577 27.96 -12.51 41.64
N ARG A 578 28.58 -12.75 42.80
CA ARG A 578 28.87 -11.74 43.80
C ARG A 578 29.63 -10.53 43.25
N SER A 579 30.65 -10.73 42.42
CA SER A 579 31.49 -9.63 41.91
C SER A 579 30.75 -8.72 40.92
N GLY A 580 29.96 -9.30 40.00
CA GLY A 580 29.17 -8.51 39.05
C GLY A 580 27.97 -7.82 39.69
N LEU A 581 27.33 -8.48 40.66
CA LEU A 581 26.20 -7.90 41.40
C LEU A 581 26.63 -6.79 42.35
N ASP A 582 27.77 -6.95 43.03
CA ASP A 582 28.30 -5.92 43.92
C ASP A 582 28.59 -4.63 43.14
N LEU A 583 29.17 -4.77 41.94
CA LEU A 583 29.38 -3.68 41.00
C LEU A 583 28.05 -3.05 40.51
N ALA A 584 27.03 -3.85 40.23
CA ALA A 584 25.72 -3.35 39.78
C ALA A 584 24.96 -2.60 40.89
N ILE A 585 24.99 -3.12 42.12
CA ILE A 585 24.24 -2.60 43.27
C ILE A 585 24.91 -1.36 43.86
N HIS A 586 26.21 -1.46 44.13
CA HIS A 586 26.95 -0.44 44.88
C HIS A 586 27.72 0.53 43.96
N GLY A 587 27.73 0.27 42.65
CA GLY A 587 28.51 1.01 41.68
C GLY A 587 30.01 0.66 41.74
N PRO A 588 30.82 1.19 40.80
CA PRO A 588 32.26 1.05 40.86
C PRO A 588 32.79 1.81 42.08
N GLY A 589 33.52 1.11 42.96
CA GLY A 589 34.34 1.74 43.99
C GLY A 589 35.49 2.58 43.38
N PRO A 590 36.68 2.66 44.00
CA PRO A 590 37.81 3.37 43.37
C PRO A 590 38.08 2.79 41.97
N ARG A 591 38.29 3.67 40.97
CA ARG A 591 38.15 3.49 39.50
C ARG A 591 39.08 2.47 38.80
N ASP A 592 39.58 1.48 39.53
CA ASP A 592 40.46 0.43 39.04
C ASP A 592 39.80 -0.94 39.14
N LEU A 593 39.37 -1.45 37.99
CA LEU A 593 38.71 -2.73 37.81
C LEU A 593 39.52 -3.64 36.86
N ARG A 594 40.83 -3.39 36.71
CA ARG A 594 41.70 -4.13 35.79
C ARG A 594 41.69 -5.63 36.09
N GLY A 595 41.43 -6.44 35.06
CA GLY A 595 41.42 -7.90 35.17
C GLY A 595 40.20 -8.48 35.92
N SER A 596 39.16 -7.68 36.15
CA SER A 596 37.93 -8.16 36.78
C SER A 596 37.23 -9.21 35.92
N LYS A 597 36.68 -10.25 36.56
CA LYS A 597 35.85 -11.27 35.90
C LYS A 597 34.37 -10.92 36.05
N LEU A 598 33.77 -10.37 35.00
CA LEU A 598 32.38 -9.88 34.96
C LEU A 598 31.54 -10.65 33.91
N LEU A 599 31.96 -11.88 33.60
CA LEU A 599 31.27 -12.82 32.72
C LEU A 599 29.77 -12.90 33.07
N LEU A 600 28.90 -12.70 32.07
CA LEU A 600 27.44 -12.79 32.18
C LEU A 600 26.80 -11.79 33.18
N ALA A 601 27.52 -10.74 33.61
CA ALA A 601 26.98 -9.74 34.53
C ALA A 601 25.90 -8.86 33.86
N GLY A 602 24.83 -8.52 34.59
CA GLY A 602 23.83 -7.54 34.17
C GLY A 602 24.18 -6.15 34.70
N LEU A 603 24.88 -5.36 33.89
CA LEU A 603 25.41 -4.03 34.19
C LEU A 603 24.73 -2.94 33.36
N ARG A 604 23.42 -3.08 33.11
CA ARG A 604 22.65 -2.11 32.33
C ARG A 604 22.67 -0.73 32.98
N ASN A 605 22.82 0.31 32.16
CA ASN A 605 22.86 1.72 32.57
C ASN A 605 23.92 2.07 33.62
N ILE A 606 24.92 1.20 33.84
CA ILE A 606 25.97 1.48 34.83
C ILE A 606 26.83 2.66 34.38
N ASN A 607 27.28 3.49 35.32
CA ASN A 607 28.27 4.53 35.03
C ASN A 607 29.69 4.04 35.32
N LEU A 608 30.46 3.81 34.25
CA LEU A 608 31.87 3.42 34.22
C LEU A 608 32.75 4.47 33.53
N ALA A 609 32.32 5.74 33.48
CA ALA A 609 33.07 6.80 32.83
C ALA A 609 34.49 6.95 33.44
N GLY A 610 35.50 6.95 32.58
CA GLY A 610 36.91 7.02 32.96
C GLY A 610 37.42 5.81 33.77
N ALA A 611 36.68 4.70 33.81
CA ALA A 611 37.10 3.50 34.53
C ALA A 611 38.30 2.82 33.86
N ARG A 612 39.19 2.25 34.67
CA ARG A 612 40.30 1.42 34.19
C ARG A 612 39.88 -0.03 34.18
N LEU A 613 39.62 -0.54 32.98
CA LEU A 613 39.04 -1.86 32.73
C LEU A 613 39.96 -2.77 31.93
N SER A 614 41.17 -2.31 31.57
CA SER A 614 42.09 -3.05 30.71
C SER A 614 42.23 -4.52 31.14
N LYS A 615 42.11 -5.44 30.16
CA LYS A 615 42.18 -6.90 30.34
C LYS A 615 41.07 -7.53 31.19
N SER A 616 39.99 -6.81 31.48
CA SER A 616 38.81 -7.40 32.13
C SER A 616 38.01 -8.30 31.17
N ASP A 617 37.27 -9.24 31.74
CA ASP A 617 36.42 -10.18 31.00
C ASP A 617 34.95 -9.83 31.18
N PHE A 618 34.33 -9.38 30.10
CA PHE A 618 32.93 -9.01 29.95
C PHE A 618 32.18 -9.95 29.00
N HIS A 619 32.69 -11.17 28.77
CA HIS A 619 32.07 -12.09 27.83
C HIS A 619 30.58 -12.29 28.17
N GLU A 620 29.71 -12.12 27.17
CA GLU A 620 28.24 -12.21 27.30
C GLU A 620 27.61 -11.32 28.41
N ALA A 621 28.33 -10.33 28.94
CA ALA A 621 27.78 -9.35 29.88
C ALA A 621 26.77 -8.43 29.19
N ASP A 622 25.79 -7.93 29.94
CA ASP A 622 24.84 -6.92 29.46
C ASP A 622 25.19 -5.55 30.02
N LEU A 623 25.82 -4.73 29.19
CA LEU A 623 26.22 -3.34 29.40
C LEU A 623 25.32 -2.39 28.59
N SER A 624 24.10 -2.79 28.25
CA SER A 624 23.19 -1.94 27.47
C SER A 624 22.92 -0.63 28.22
N GLY A 625 23.06 0.50 27.52
CA GLY A 625 22.93 1.85 28.08
C GLY A 625 24.05 2.26 29.05
N ALA A 626 25.08 1.44 29.26
CA ALA A 626 26.19 1.78 30.15
C ALA A 626 26.96 3.01 29.66
N ASN A 627 27.41 3.85 30.59
CA ASN A 627 28.31 4.95 30.31
C ASN A 627 29.77 4.53 30.48
N LEU A 628 30.49 4.39 29.38
CA LEU A 628 31.90 4.03 29.26
C LEU A 628 32.72 5.17 28.62
N GLU A 629 32.25 6.41 28.72
CA GLU A 629 32.96 7.58 28.20
C GLU A 629 34.37 7.67 28.80
N ASP A 630 35.38 7.91 27.95
CA ASP A 630 36.80 7.97 28.33
C ASP A 630 37.35 6.71 29.03
N ALA A 631 36.63 5.57 29.01
CA ALA A 631 37.07 4.36 29.70
C ALA A 631 38.27 3.70 29.00
N GLN A 632 39.18 3.13 29.80
CA GLN A 632 40.30 2.32 29.31
C GLN A 632 39.88 0.85 29.25
N VAL A 633 39.44 0.38 28.09
CA VAL A 633 38.95 -0.99 27.87
C VAL A 633 39.86 -1.79 26.93
N ASP A 634 41.11 -1.36 26.75
CA ASP A 634 42.09 -2.02 25.89
C ASP A 634 42.36 -3.48 26.30
N GLY A 635 42.45 -4.36 25.30
CA GLY A 635 42.69 -5.79 25.50
C GLY A 635 41.62 -6.54 26.30
N CYS A 636 40.42 -5.98 26.49
CA CYS A 636 39.30 -6.67 27.15
C CYS A 636 38.66 -7.74 26.27
N GLY A 637 38.10 -8.77 26.92
CA GLY A 637 37.21 -9.74 26.29
C GLY A 637 35.76 -9.28 26.38
N ILE A 638 35.21 -8.68 25.32
CA ILE A 638 33.83 -8.15 25.27
C ILE A 638 32.98 -8.95 24.24
N ASN A 639 33.46 -10.13 23.86
CA ASN A 639 32.81 -10.99 22.86
C ASN A 639 31.36 -11.30 23.27
N LYS A 640 30.43 -11.16 22.33
CA LYS A 640 28.99 -11.41 22.51
C LYS A 640 28.33 -10.61 23.66
N ALA A 641 29.00 -9.61 24.21
CA ALA A 641 28.37 -8.72 25.18
C ALA A 641 27.28 -7.89 24.50
N ARG A 642 26.32 -7.40 25.29
CA ARG A 642 25.30 -6.45 24.84
C ARG A 642 25.68 -5.05 25.31
N LEU A 643 25.95 -4.15 24.37
CA LEU A 643 26.28 -2.74 24.57
C LEU A 643 25.30 -1.84 23.81
N ARG A 644 24.02 -2.27 23.70
CA ARG A 644 23.01 -1.50 22.97
C ARG A 644 22.85 -0.12 23.60
N GLY A 645 22.98 0.94 22.82
CA GLY A 645 22.86 2.32 23.30
C GLY A 645 23.93 2.75 24.31
N ALA A 646 25.01 1.98 24.51
CA ALA A 646 26.07 2.34 25.44
C ALA A 646 26.83 3.59 24.97
N ASN A 647 27.26 4.43 25.90
CA ASN A 647 28.11 5.58 25.62
C ASN A 647 29.59 5.19 25.73
N LEU A 648 30.26 4.97 24.62
CA LEU A 648 31.69 4.64 24.48
C LEU A 648 32.48 5.81 23.87
N ARG A 649 31.98 7.05 24.00
CA ARG A 649 32.62 8.24 23.45
C ARG A 649 34.06 8.35 23.97
N ASN A 650 35.00 8.57 23.07
CA ASN A 650 36.44 8.66 23.36
C ASN A 650 37.06 7.45 24.10
N ALA A 651 36.35 6.32 24.21
CA ALA A 651 36.86 5.15 24.90
C ALA A 651 38.05 4.53 24.15
N ASN A 652 39.00 3.97 24.91
CA ASN A 652 40.13 3.24 24.33
C ASN A 652 39.79 1.75 24.19
N LEU A 653 39.45 1.32 22.98
CA LEU A 653 39.08 -0.06 22.60
C LEU A 653 40.16 -0.72 21.73
N GLU A 654 41.41 -0.23 21.75
CA GLU A 654 42.49 -0.77 20.94
C GLU A 654 42.69 -2.28 21.15
N GLY A 655 42.71 -3.02 20.04
CA GLY A 655 42.95 -4.48 20.02
C GLY A 655 41.91 -5.32 20.76
N THR A 656 40.74 -4.77 21.11
CA THR A 656 39.70 -5.47 21.87
C THR A 656 39.03 -6.60 21.09
N LEU A 657 38.58 -7.63 21.81
CA LEU A 657 37.80 -8.73 21.25
C LEU A 657 36.30 -8.40 21.37
N LEU A 658 35.71 -7.94 20.26
CA LEU A 658 34.31 -7.51 20.12
C LEU A 658 33.51 -8.42 19.17
N LYS A 659 33.92 -9.69 19.05
CA LYS A 659 33.31 -10.63 18.12
C LYS A 659 31.87 -10.92 18.54
N GLY A 660 30.93 -10.70 17.62
CA GLY A 660 29.49 -10.96 17.85
C GLY A 660 28.85 -10.06 18.90
N THR A 661 29.50 -8.96 19.28
CA THR A 661 29.00 -8.01 20.28
C THR A 661 27.85 -7.18 19.71
N ASP A 662 26.82 -6.92 20.52
CA ASP A 662 25.68 -6.08 20.13
C ASP A 662 25.90 -4.62 20.56
N LEU A 663 26.39 -3.79 19.65
CA LEU A 663 26.61 -2.34 19.77
C LEU A 663 25.48 -1.52 19.13
N THR A 664 24.28 -2.08 18.97
CA THR A 664 23.16 -1.39 18.31
C THR A 664 22.90 -0.03 18.98
N GLY A 665 22.97 1.06 18.22
CA GLY A 665 22.74 2.42 18.71
C GLY A 665 23.79 2.97 19.68
N ALA A 666 24.93 2.30 19.87
CA ALA A 666 25.97 2.76 20.77
C ALA A 666 26.65 4.04 20.27
N ASN A 667 27.06 4.92 21.19
CA ASN A 667 27.85 6.10 20.87
C ASN A 667 29.35 5.78 20.98
N LEU A 668 30.01 5.54 19.86
CA LEU A 668 31.45 5.30 19.72
C LEU A 668 32.17 6.54 19.14
N SER A 669 31.57 7.73 19.23
CA SER A 669 32.17 8.95 18.65
C SER A 669 33.54 9.23 19.27
N GLY A 670 34.55 9.45 18.43
CA GLY A 670 35.94 9.67 18.86
C GLY A 670 36.64 8.47 19.51
N ALA A 671 36.03 7.29 19.54
CA ALA A 671 36.61 6.10 20.18
C ALA A 671 37.84 5.57 19.39
N ASN A 672 38.82 5.03 20.11
CA ASN A 672 39.95 4.33 19.51
C ASN A 672 39.63 2.83 19.35
N LEU A 673 39.30 2.42 18.13
CA LEU A 673 39.02 1.03 17.74
C LEU A 673 40.15 0.44 16.88
N ALA A 674 41.34 1.04 16.90
CA ALA A 674 42.46 0.59 16.09
C ALA A 674 42.77 -0.90 16.37
N GLY A 675 42.80 -1.71 15.31
CA GLY A 675 43.04 -3.16 15.41
C GLY A 675 41.96 -3.97 16.14
N ALA A 676 40.79 -3.41 16.45
CA ALA A 676 39.73 -4.12 17.16
C ALA A 676 39.11 -5.25 16.30
N PHE A 677 38.71 -6.35 16.96
CA PHE A 677 38.10 -7.52 16.33
C PHE A 677 36.57 -7.45 16.42
N LEU A 678 35.93 -6.79 15.46
CA LEU A 678 34.47 -6.56 15.38
C LEU A 678 33.76 -7.54 14.42
N SER A 679 34.38 -8.70 14.11
CA SER A 679 33.75 -9.67 13.22
C SER A 679 32.39 -10.10 13.77
N ASP A 680 31.35 -10.14 12.93
CA ASP A 680 29.98 -10.48 13.30
C ASP A 680 29.32 -9.53 14.32
N ALA A 681 29.93 -8.39 14.66
CA ALA A 681 29.34 -7.43 15.59
C ALA A 681 28.14 -6.71 14.97
N ASN A 682 27.16 -6.36 15.80
CA ASN A 682 26.00 -5.56 15.39
C ASN A 682 26.19 -4.10 15.81
N LEU A 683 26.57 -3.23 14.88
CA LEU A 683 26.71 -1.78 15.04
C LEU A 683 25.55 -1.01 14.39
N SER A 684 24.39 -1.64 14.19
CA SER A 684 23.26 -0.96 13.54
C SER A 684 22.86 0.30 14.31
N GLY A 685 22.72 1.43 13.62
CA GLY A 685 22.42 2.73 14.23
C GLY A 685 23.51 3.33 15.13
N ALA A 686 24.69 2.72 15.25
CA ALA A 686 25.76 3.22 16.11
C ALA A 686 26.38 4.53 15.58
N ASP A 687 26.81 5.42 16.48
CA ASP A 687 27.54 6.65 16.15
C ASP A 687 29.04 6.42 16.24
N LEU A 688 29.74 6.32 15.11
CA LEU A 688 31.19 6.16 14.98
C LEU A 688 31.86 7.44 14.47
N ARG A 689 31.24 8.61 14.61
CA ARG A 689 31.83 9.87 14.10
C ARG A 689 33.21 10.10 14.67
N ASN A 690 34.18 10.39 13.81
CA ASN A 690 35.59 10.61 14.18
C ASN A 690 36.27 9.44 14.92
N ALA A 691 35.69 8.24 14.90
CA ALA A 691 36.33 7.07 15.51
C ALA A 691 37.55 6.61 14.69
N ASP A 692 38.55 6.07 15.37
CA ASP A 692 39.72 5.46 14.72
C ASP A 692 39.49 3.96 14.52
N LEU A 693 39.20 3.54 13.29
CA LEU A 693 38.99 2.14 12.92
C LEU A 693 40.16 1.57 12.12
N ARG A 694 41.34 2.20 12.16
CA ARG A 694 42.50 1.73 11.39
C ARG A 694 42.79 0.27 11.69
N ARG A 695 42.87 -0.55 10.63
CA ARG A 695 43.14 -1.99 10.69
C ARG A 695 42.12 -2.78 11.53
N ALA A 696 40.93 -2.23 11.81
CA ALA A 696 39.88 -2.96 12.48
C ALA A 696 39.30 -4.04 11.57
N ASN A 697 38.79 -5.12 12.17
CA ASN A 697 38.14 -6.21 11.45
C ASN A 697 36.62 -6.12 11.61
N LEU A 698 35.94 -5.60 10.58
CA LEU A 698 34.48 -5.48 10.49
C LEU A 698 33.83 -6.59 9.65
N ARG A 699 34.51 -7.71 9.40
CA ARG A 699 33.97 -8.79 8.55
C ARG A 699 32.59 -9.23 9.04
N ARG A 700 31.60 -9.22 8.13
CA ARG A 700 30.19 -9.56 8.42
C ARG A 700 29.52 -8.72 9.53
N ALA A 701 30.11 -7.60 9.93
CA ALA A 701 29.49 -6.70 10.90
C ALA A 701 28.24 -6.04 10.30
N ASN A 702 27.22 -5.79 11.12
CA ASN A 702 26.03 -5.05 10.72
C ASN A 702 26.21 -3.55 11.03
N LEU A 703 26.30 -2.70 10.01
CA LEU A 703 26.44 -1.24 10.11
C LEU A 703 25.23 -0.50 9.53
N THR A 704 24.09 -1.18 9.42
CA THR A 704 22.85 -0.58 8.90
C THR A 704 22.45 0.65 9.73
N GLY A 705 22.34 1.82 9.10
CA GLY A 705 21.99 3.07 9.79
C GLY A 705 23.09 3.66 10.68
N ALA A 706 24.31 3.11 10.70
CA ALA A 706 25.41 3.65 11.48
C ALA A 706 25.93 4.99 10.92
N ASN A 707 26.57 5.80 11.76
CA ASN A 707 27.19 7.06 11.37
C ASN A 707 28.72 6.98 11.44
N LEU A 708 29.40 6.92 10.31
CA LEU A 708 30.86 6.84 10.17
C LEU A 708 31.48 8.14 9.61
N LEU A 709 30.79 9.28 9.70
CA LEU A 709 31.34 10.55 9.19
C LEU A 709 32.62 10.94 9.94
N GLY A 710 33.70 11.24 9.21
CA GLY A 710 35.02 11.54 9.79
C GLY A 710 35.75 10.34 10.40
N ALA A 711 35.19 9.13 10.32
CA ALA A 711 35.83 7.93 10.86
C ALA A 711 37.06 7.55 10.02
N ASN A 712 38.15 7.16 10.69
CA ASN A 712 39.37 6.71 10.03
C ASN A 712 39.26 5.22 9.68
N LEU A 713 38.91 4.91 8.43
CA LEU A 713 38.70 3.54 7.93
C LEU A 713 39.93 2.94 7.25
N HIS A 714 41.11 3.54 7.40
CA HIS A 714 42.30 3.11 6.67
C HIS A 714 42.73 1.67 7.02
N GLY A 715 42.74 0.78 6.02
CA GLY A 715 43.09 -0.63 6.18
C GLY A 715 42.05 -1.49 6.92
N THR A 716 40.81 -1.01 7.03
CA THR A 716 39.70 -1.76 7.67
C THR A 716 39.25 -2.93 6.80
N GLU A 717 39.04 -4.10 7.39
CA GLU A 717 38.47 -5.26 6.68
C GLU A 717 36.95 -5.25 6.75
N VAL A 718 36.27 -5.10 5.61
CA VAL A 718 34.80 -4.91 5.56
C VAL A 718 34.06 -5.98 4.75
N PHE A 719 34.74 -7.08 4.40
CA PHE A 719 34.14 -8.14 3.60
C PHE A 719 32.87 -8.71 4.26
N GLY A 720 31.75 -8.72 3.51
CA GLY A 720 30.45 -9.19 3.97
C GLY A 720 29.75 -8.30 5.00
N ALA A 721 30.33 -7.14 5.35
CA ALA A 721 29.70 -6.20 6.28
C ALA A 721 28.49 -5.49 5.65
N GLN A 722 27.42 -5.37 6.42
CA GLN A 722 26.10 -4.93 5.95
C GLN A 722 25.93 -3.41 6.11
N LEU A 723 25.62 -2.71 5.03
CA LEU A 723 25.26 -1.29 5.01
C LEU A 723 23.80 -1.15 4.55
N SER A 724 23.13 -0.07 4.94
CA SER A 724 21.83 0.33 4.37
C SER A 724 21.91 1.74 3.80
N ALA A 725 20.85 2.16 3.10
CA ALA A 725 20.73 3.55 2.61
C ALA A 725 20.75 4.59 3.75
N ALA A 726 20.46 4.18 4.99
CA ALA A 726 20.51 5.04 6.17
C ALA A 726 21.92 5.16 6.77
N THR A 727 22.89 4.33 6.33
CA THR A 727 24.26 4.39 6.84
C THR A 727 24.96 5.64 6.31
N GLN A 728 25.42 6.50 7.23
CA GLN A 728 26.14 7.73 6.88
C GLN A 728 27.64 7.42 6.83
N ILE A 729 28.24 7.51 5.66
CA ILE A 729 29.66 7.24 5.43
C ILE A 729 30.15 8.15 4.30
N GLU A 730 31.40 8.59 4.36
CA GLU A 730 31.95 9.44 3.31
C GLU A 730 31.93 8.72 1.95
N THR A 731 31.70 9.50 0.88
CA THR A 731 31.52 8.98 -0.48
C THR A 731 32.70 8.14 -0.98
N LYS A 732 33.92 8.47 -0.54
CA LYS A 732 35.15 7.69 -0.78
C LYS A 732 35.03 6.27 -0.21
N TRP A 733 34.70 6.15 1.07
CA TRP A 733 34.59 4.86 1.75
C TRP A 733 33.37 4.05 1.31
N ALA A 734 32.25 4.72 0.98
CA ALA A 734 31.08 4.08 0.38
C ALA A 734 31.43 3.37 -0.94
N ALA A 735 32.18 4.06 -1.80
CA ALA A 735 32.60 3.53 -3.09
C ALA A 735 33.56 2.34 -2.91
N ILE A 736 34.54 2.43 -2.01
CA ILE A 736 35.45 1.32 -1.69
C ILE A 736 34.67 0.08 -1.22
N TRP A 737 33.67 0.27 -0.36
CA TRP A 737 32.82 -0.80 0.12
C TRP A 737 32.01 -1.46 -1.00
N SER A 738 31.45 -0.68 -1.93
CA SER A 738 30.71 -1.23 -3.07
C SER A 738 31.57 -2.14 -3.96
N VAL A 739 32.85 -1.77 -4.14
CA VAL A 739 33.80 -2.54 -4.93
C VAL A 739 34.17 -3.83 -4.19
N GLN A 740 34.46 -3.77 -2.89
CA GLN A 740 34.81 -4.94 -2.08
C GLN A 740 33.67 -5.97 -1.91
N GLN A 741 32.41 -5.56 -2.15
CA GLN A 741 31.23 -6.44 -2.10
C GLN A 741 30.82 -7.00 -3.48
N GLY A 742 31.58 -6.71 -4.55
CA GLY A 742 31.24 -7.11 -5.92
C GLY A 742 30.03 -6.37 -6.51
N ARG A 743 29.65 -5.21 -5.93
CA ARG A 743 28.52 -4.38 -6.39
C ARG A 743 28.95 -3.17 -7.24
N GLY A 744 30.22 -3.10 -7.61
CA GLY A 744 30.84 -1.96 -8.30
C GLY A 744 30.13 -1.52 -9.57
N ALA A 745 29.47 -2.44 -10.31
CA ALA A 745 28.78 -2.13 -11.57
C ALA A 745 27.59 -1.17 -11.43
N THR A 746 27.06 -1.00 -10.21
CA THR A 746 25.89 -0.15 -9.93
C THR A 746 26.26 1.22 -9.36
N THR A 747 27.55 1.45 -9.09
CA THR A 747 28.03 2.64 -8.40
C THR A 747 28.73 3.55 -9.39
N ASP A 748 28.45 4.86 -9.36
CA ASP A 748 29.25 5.83 -10.10
C ASP A 748 30.64 5.90 -9.47
N LEU A 749 31.66 5.47 -10.20
CA LEU A 749 33.05 5.46 -9.72
C LEU A 749 33.88 6.56 -10.38
N GLN A 750 33.35 7.29 -11.36
CA GLN A 750 34.11 8.25 -12.18
C GLN A 750 34.58 9.46 -11.37
N GLY A 751 35.81 9.93 -11.63
CA GLY A 751 36.39 11.11 -10.98
C GLY A 751 36.62 11.00 -9.46
N LYS A 752 36.37 9.84 -8.85
CA LYS A 752 36.51 9.64 -7.41
C LYS A 752 37.96 9.46 -6.98
N ASP A 753 38.22 9.85 -5.73
CA ASP A 753 39.52 9.69 -5.10
C ASP A 753 39.63 8.38 -4.31
N PHE A 754 40.46 7.47 -4.82
CA PHE A 754 40.88 6.20 -4.24
C PHE A 754 42.37 6.19 -3.86
N SER A 755 43.00 7.36 -3.72
CA SER A 755 44.40 7.45 -3.30
C SER A 755 44.65 6.78 -1.95
N ASP A 756 45.82 6.16 -1.82
CA ASP A 756 46.31 5.43 -0.63
C ASP A 756 45.43 4.25 -0.18
N THR A 757 44.50 3.78 -1.02
CA THR A 757 43.60 2.68 -0.67
C THR A 757 44.24 1.31 -0.88
N THR A 758 43.63 0.26 -0.29
CA THR A 758 44.01 -1.13 -0.54
C THR A 758 42.87 -1.88 -1.24
N LEU A 759 43.11 -2.23 -2.50
CA LEU A 759 42.18 -2.88 -3.43
C LEU A 759 42.76 -4.19 -4.01
N SER A 760 43.77 -4.75 -3.34
CA SER A 760 44.51 -5.92 -3.82
C SER A 760 43.59 -7.14 -3.94
N ARG A 761 43.74 -7.90 -5.03
CA ARG A 761 42.97 -9.12 -5.36
C ARG A 761 41.45 -8.92 -5.52
N LEU A 762 40.98 -7.69 -5.67
CA LEU A 762 39.57 -7.45 -5.95
C LEU A 762 39.24 -7.75 -7.42
N ASP A 763 38.00 -8.20 -7.63
CA ASP A 763 37.42 -8.34 -8.96
C ASP A 763 36.70 -7.04 -9.34
N MET A 764 37.27 -6.36 -10.32
CA MET A 764 36.87 -5.03 -10.81
C MET A 764 36.68 -5.06 -12.33
N GLN A 765 36.39 -6.24 -12.89
CA GLN A 765 36.20 -6.43 -14.32
C GLN A 765 35.07 -5.53 -14.86
N GLY A 766 35.33 -4.86 -15.99
CA GLY A 766 34.32 -4.08 -16.71
C GLY A 766 33.86 -2.79 -16.02
N LEU A 767 34.46 -2.40 -14.89
CA LEU A 767 34.06 -1.21 -14.15
C LEU A 767 34.55 0.08 -14.83
N ASN A 768 33.76 1.14 -14.71
CA ASN A 768 34.11 2.46 -15.24
C ASN A 768 34.72 3.36 -14.15
N PHE A 769 36.03 3.55 -14.23
CA PHE A 769 36.87 4.35 -13.36
C PHE A 769 37.40 5.62 -14.05
N SER A 770 36.77 6.09 -15.13
CA SER A 770 37.29 7.25 -15.89
C SER A 770 37.60 8.45 -14.99
N GLY A 771 38.78 9.05 -15.14
CA GLY A 771 39.23 10.22 -14.39
C GLY A 771 39.46 10.02 -12.88
N THR A 772 39.39 8.80 -12.37
CA THR A 772 39.61 8.51 -10.95
C THR A 772 41.06 8.70 -10.51
N ASN A 773 41.24 8.98 -9.23
CA ASN A 773 42.54 9.06 -8.60
C ASN A 773 42.86 7.78 -7.82
N PHE A 774 43.83 7.01 -8.31
CA PHE A 774 44.39 5.81 -7.70
C PHE A 774 45.85 6.00 -7.25
N ALA A 775 46.33 7.24 -7.10
CA ALA A 775 47.71 7.50 -6.68
C ALA A 775 48.06 6.72 -5.40
N ASN A 776 49.21 6.03 -5.40
CA ASN A 776 49.70 5.18 -4.30
C ASN A 776 48.79 4.00 -3.90
N ALA A 777 47.72 3.71 -4.62
CA ALA A 777 46.80 2.63 -4.26
C ALA A 777 47.46 1.24 -4.37
N LYS A 778 47.14 0.33 -3.45
CA LYS A 778 47.60 -1.06 -3.45
C LYS A 778 46.61 -1.96 -4.18
N MET A 779 46.89 -2.24 -5.45
CA MET A 779 46.02 -2.97 -6.37
C MET A 779 46.63 -4.30 -6.85
N THR A 780 47.56 -4.87 -6.07
CA THR A 780 48.30 -6.08 -6.43
C THR A 780 47.36 -7.25 -6.75
N GLY A 781 47.54 -7.85 -7.94
CA GLY A 781 46.78 -9.03 -8.39
C GLY A 781 45.27 -8.81 -8.53
N CYS A 782 44.80 -7.57 -8.70
CA CYS A 782 43.39 -7.31 -8.99
C CYS A 782 43.01 -7.70 -10.43
N ASN A 783 41.72 -7.94 -10.67
CA ASN A 783 41.15 -8.13 -12.00
C ASN A 783 40.50 -6.83 -12.47
N LEU A 784 41.14 -6.13 -13.40
CA LEU A 784 40.68 -4.92 -14.09
C LEU A 784 40.41 -5.20 -15.58
N SER A 785 40.23 -6.46 -15.99
CA SER A 785 39.96 -6.77 -17.39
C SER A 785 38.71 -6.05 -17.88
N HIS A 786 38.71 -5.55 -19.12
CA HIS A 786 37.62 -4.75 -19.71
C HIS A 786 37.24 -3.45 -18.95
N ALA A 787 38.00 -3.03 -17.93
CA ALA A 787 37.69 -1.81 -17.19
C ALA A 787 37.95 -0.54 -18.04
N VAL A 788 37.20 0.52 -17.77
CA VAL A 788 37.42 1.85 -18.37
C VAL A 788 38.20 2.69 -17.37
N LEU A 789 39.47 2.92 -17.64
CA LEU A 789 40.46 3.64 -16.83
C LEU A 789 40.97 4.90 -17.58
N ALA A 790 40.20 5.42 -18.53
CA ALA A 790 40.59 6.57 -19.33
C ALA A 790 40.84 7.81 -18.45
N GLY A 791 41.99 8.47 -18.65
CA GLY A 791 42.39 9.67 -17.91
C GLY A 791 42.58 9.47 -16.39
N THR A 792 42.75 8.24 -15.94
CA THR A 792 42.97 7.95 -14.51
C THR A 792 44.36 8.38 -14.03
N GLN A 793 44.45 8.76 -12.76
CA GLN A 793 45.71 9.06 -12.07
C GLN A 793 46.17 7.79 -11.34
N LEU A 794 47.20 7.12 -11.83
CA LEU A 794 47.72 5.84 -11.33
C LEU A 794 49.19 5.97 -10.86
N GLN A 795 49.63 7.19 -10.54
CA GLN A 795 51.03 7.45 -10.18
C GLN A 795 51.43 6.63 -8.95
N ALA A 796 52.56 5.94 -9.05
CA ALA A 796 53.08 5.04 -8.01
C ALA A 796 52.10 3.95 -7.52
N ALA A 797 51.01 3.67 -8.25
CA ALA A 797 50.08 2.60 -7.89
C ALA A 797 50.75 1.21 -7.96
N GLN A 798 50.39 0.31 -7.05
CA GLN A 798 50.94 -1.04 -7.00
C GLN A 798 50.01 -2.02 -7.73
N LEU A 799 50.30 -2.30 -9.00
CA LEU A 799 49.50 -3.15 -9.91
C LEU A 799 50.24 -4.46 -10.27
N ALA A 800 51.20 -4.88 -9.45
CA ALA A 800 51.98 -6.09 -9.73
C ALA A 800 51.06 -7.31 -9.92
N GLY A 801 51.21 -8.00 -11.05
CA GLY A 801 50.39 -9.15 -11.44
C GLY A 801 48.90 -8.86 -11.66
N ALA A 802 48.49 -7.60 -11.79
CA ALA A 802 47.11 -7.26 -12.11
C ALA A 802 46.73 -7.71 -13.53
N ASP A 803 45.46 -8.10 -13.71
CA ASP A 803 44.89 -8.41 -15.01
C ASP A 803 44.18 -7.19 -15.57
N LEU A 804 44.75 -6.54 -16.58
CA LEU A 804 44.16 -5.38 -17.26
C LEU A 804 43.69 -5.72 -18.67
N ARG A 805 43.61 -6.99 -19.09
CA ARG A 805 43.34 -7.35 -20.49
C ARG A 805 42.07 -6.66 -21.02
N ASP A 806 42.15 -6.16 -22.25
CA ASP A 806 41.05 -5.44 -22.92
C ASP A 806 40.56 -4.16 -22.20
N ALA A 807 41.32 -3.61 -21.24
CA ALA A 807 40.98 -2.37 -20.55
C ALA A 807 41.32 -1.12 -21.39
N ASP A 808 40.61 -0.02 -21.12
CA ASP A 808 40.86 1.29 -21.72
C ASP A 808 41.59 2.22 -20.75
N LEU A 809 42.90 2.40 -20.94
CA LEU A 809 43.78 3.31 -20.21
C LEU A 809 44.16 4.54 -21.05
N SER A 810 43.34 4.94 -22.03
CA SER A 810 43.66 6.09 -22.89
C SER A 810 43.90 7.36 -22.06
N GLY A 811 45.06 8.00 -22.28
CA GLY A 811 45.46 9.22 -21.57
C GLY A 811 45.65 9.07 -20.04
N ALA A 812 45.73 7.85 -19.51
CA ALA A 812 45.99 7.63 -18.09
C ALA A 812 47.43 8.03 -17.71
N ASP A 813 47.61 8.50 -16.48
CA ASP A 813 48.92 8.83 -15.90
C ASP A 813 49.39 7.68 -15.02
N LEU A 814 50.26 6.83 -15.57
CA LEU A 814 50.88 5.68 -14.90
C LEU A 814 52.33 5.98 -14.48
N MET A 815 52.71 7.25 -14.29
CA MET A 815 54.08 7.62 -13.97
C MET A 815 54.57 6.90 -12.70
N GLY A 816 55.66 6.15 -12.81
CA GLY A 816 56.24 5.39 -11.69
C GLY A 816 55.36 4.24 -11.15
N ALA A 817 54.28 3.87 -11.84
CA ALA A 817 53.42 2.77 -11.42
C ALA A 817 54.15 1.42 -11.47
N GLN A 818 53.80 0.52 -10.55
CA GLN A 818 54.42 -0.81 -10.43
C GLN A 818 53.54 -1.87 -11.10
N LEU A 819 53.86 -2.23 -12.34
CA LEU A 819 53.09 -3.14 -13.19
C LEU A 819 53.85 -4.44 -13.52
N THR A 820 54.81 -4.83 -12.68
CA THR A 820 55.60 -6.06 -12.87
C THR A 820 54.67 -7.27 -13.10
N LYS A 821 54.86 -7.97 -14.23
CA LYS A 821 54.07 -9.13 -14.68
C LYS A 821 52.57 -8.89 -14.87
N ALA A 822 52.13 -7.63 -14.98
CA ALA A 822 50.74 -7.31 -15.28
C ALA A 822 50.35 -7.78 -16.71
N GLN A 823 49.07 -8.09 -16.91
CA GLN A 823 48.52 -8.52 -18.20
C GLN A 823 47.79 -7.34 -18.86
N LEU A 824 48.40 -6.69 -19.85
CA LEU A 824 47.85 -5.57 -20.62
C LEU A 824 47.53 -5.94 -22.08
N ASP A 825 47.26 -7.22 -22.36
CA ASP A 825 46.93 -7.66 -23.72
C ASP A 825 45.68 -6.94 -24.24
N ARG A 826 45.73 -6.50 -25.49
CA ARG A 826 44.63 -5.79 -26.18
C ARG A 826 44.13 -4.53 -25.45
N CYS A 827 44.90 -3.98 -24.52
CA CYS A 827 44.56 -2.72 -23.86
C CYS A 827 44.66 -1.54 -24.83
N ARG A 828 43.86 -0.51 -24.58
CA ARG A 828 44.03 0.81 -25.19
C ARG A 828 44.83 1.70 -24.23
N LEU A 829 46.00 2.16 -24.67
CA LEU A 829 46.93 3.01 -23.92
C LEU A 829 47.29 4.25 -24.74
N GLU A 830 46.38 4.66 -25.63
CA GLU A 830 46.60 5.79 -26.52
C GLU A 830 46.91 7.05 -25.71
N GLY A 831 48.07 7.66 -25.95
CA GLY A 831 48.51 8.87 -25.26
C GLY A 831 48.75 8.73 -23.74
N ALA A 832 48.76 7.51 -23.19
CA ALA A 832 49.04 7.30 -21.77
C ALA A 832 50.50 7.63 -21.40
N ASP A 833 50.73 8.11 -20.17
CA ASP A 833 52.07 8.34 -19.64
C ASP A 833 52.53 7.16 -18.79
N LEU A 834 53.48 6.38 -19.28
CA LEU A 834 54.12 5.26 -18.58
C LEU A 834 55.57 5.58 -18.23
N SER A 835 55.93 6.85 -18.15
CA SER A 835 57.30 7.27 -17.80
C SER A 835 57.71 6.71 -16.44
N ASP A 836 58.93 6.17 -16.36
CA ASP A 836 59.50 5.53 -15.17
C ASP A 836 58.67 4.35 -14.59
N ALA A 837 57.68 3.82 -15.32
CA ALA A 837 56.87 2.68 -14.87
C ALA A 837 57.69 1.38 -14.83
N MET A 838 57.42 0.53 -13.82
CA MET A 838 58.03 -0.79 -13.70
C MET A 838 57.18 -1.84 -14.43
N LEU A 839 57.55 -2.16 -15.67
CA LEU A 839 56.79 -3.05 -16.57
C LEU A 839 57.48 -4.40 -16.81
N SER A 840 58.46 -4.75 -15.97
CA SER A 840 59.24 -5.98 -16.12
C SER A 840 58.34 -7.22 -16.22
N GLY A 841 58.45 -7.97 -17.32
CA GLY A 841 57.65 -9.16 -17.59
C GLY A 841 56.16 -8.93 -17.87
N ALA A 842 55.73 -7.68 -18.09
CA ALA A 842 54.35 -7.37 -18.44
C ALA A 842 54.00 -7.81 -19.88
N SER A 843 52.74 -8.16 -20.13
CA SER A 843 52.27 -8.55 -21.46
C SER A 843 51.44 -7.42 -22.08
N PHE A 844 51.68 -7.09 -23.33
CA PHE A 844 51.04 -6.05 -24.15
C PHE A 844 50.64 -6.62 -25.52
N LEU A 845 50.33 -7.91 -25.60
CA LEU A 845 50.04 -8.56 -26.88
C LEU A 845 48.86 -7.85 -27.57
N LYS A 846 49.08 -7.32 -28.77
CA LYS A 846 48.08 -6.54 -29.54
C LYS A 846 47.53 -5.30 -28.83
N ALA A 847 48.23 -4.76 -27.82
CA ALA A 847 47.83 -3.51 -27.18
C ALA A 847 48.04 -2.31 -28.12
N ASP A 848 47.25 -1.26 -27.95
CA ASP A 848 47.40 0.00 -28.66
C ASP A 848 48.10 1.03 -27.76
N LEU A 849 49.39 1.25 -27.98
CA LEU A 849 50.22 2.23 -27.29
C LEU A 849 50.48 3.47 -28.18
N SER A 850 49.60 3.77 -29.14
CA SER A 850 49.81 4.88 -30.05
C SER A 850 49.96 6.20 -29.28
N GLY A 851 51.05 6.92 -29.50
CA GLY A 851 51.37 8.18 -28.82
C GLY A 851 51.70 8.06 -27.32
N ALA A 852 51.78 6.84 -26.76
CA ALA A 852 52.13 6.65 -25.35
C ALA A 852 53.56 7.10 -25.05
N GLN A 853 53.81 7.57 -23.82
CA GLN A 853 55.13 7.92 -23.33
C GLN A 853 55.71 6.76 -22.53
N LEU A 854 56.85 6.20 -22.94
CA LEU A 854 57.54 5.11 -22.23
C LEU A 854 58.96 5.54 -21.83
N LEU A 855 59.16 6.83 -21.55
CA LEU A 855 60.46 7.37 -21.20
C LEU A 855 61.02 6.67 -19.95
N ARG A 856 62.17 6.00 -20.09
CA ARG A 856 62.83 5.23 -19.01
C ARG A 856 61.99 4.12 -18.37
N ALA A 857 60.89 3.71 -18.99
CA ALA A 857 60.09 2.60 -18.50
C ALA A 857 60.90 1.29 -18.55
N ASP A 858 60.76 0.44 -17.53
CA ASP A 858 61.43 -0.87 -17.49
C ASP A 858 60.57 -1.93 -18.18
N LEU A 859 60.89 -2.24 -19.44
CA LEU A 859 60.21 -3.24 -20.26
C LEU A 859 60.96 -4.59 -20.29
N SER A 860 61.90 -4.83 -19.38
CA SER A 860 62.71 -6.07 -19.37
C SER A 860 61.82 -7.31 -19.33
N GLY A 861 61.97 -8.22 -20.30
CA GLY A 861 61.16 -9.43 -20.44
C GLY A 861 59.69 -9.20 -20.83
N ALA A 862 59.29 -7.98 -21.20
CA ALA A 862 57.91 -7.69 -21.61
C ALA A 862 57.56 -8.26 -22.99
N ILE A 863 56.27 -8.49 -23.25
CA ILE A 863 55.76 -9.03 -24.53
C ILE A 863 54.94 -7.97 -25.25
N LEU A 864 55.46 -7.40 -26.34
CA LEU A 864 54.82 -6.34 -27.15
C LEU A 864 54.57 -6.79 -28.61
N LEU A 865 54.42 -8.09 -28.85
CA LEU A 865 54.15 -8.60 -30.20
C LEU A 865 52.81 -8.06 -30.73
N GLN A 866 52.78 -7.62 -31.97
CA GLN A 866 51.61 -7.03 -32.64
C GLN A 866 51.04 -5.79 -31.94
N ALA A 867 51.77 -5.19 -30.99
CA ALA A 867 51.36 -3.95 -30.36
C ALA A 867 51.47 -2.77 -31.35
N GLN A 868 50.52 -1.84 -31.29
CA GLN A 868 50.57 -0.61 -32.06
C GLN A 868 51.39 0.42 -31.28
N LEU A 869 52.50 0.88 -31.86
CA LEU A 869 53.43 1.82 -31.22
C LEU A 869 53.58 3.10 -32.07
N ALA A 870 52.55 3.41 -32.87
CA ALA A 870 52.56 4.58 -33.74
C ALA A 870 52.74 5.85 -32.90
N ARG A 871 53.84 6.57 -33.14
CA ARG A 871 54.25 7.81 -32.47
C ARG A 871 54.52 7.65 -30.96
N ALA A 872 54.63 6.42 -30.47
CA ALA A 872 55.01 6.16 -29.07
C ALA A 872 56.46 6.59 -28.82
N SER A 873 56.72 7.21 -27.67
CA SER A 873 58.09 7.57 -27.27
C SER A 873 58.72 6.40 -26.53
N LEU A 874 59.58 5.66 -27.22
CA LEU A 874 60.37 4.55 -26.66
C LEU A 874 61.75 5.00 -26.15
N GLN A 875 62.03 6.31 -26.16
CA GLN A 875 63.34 6.85 -25.83
C GLN A 875 63.76 6.46 -24.40
N GLY A 876 64.91 5.80 -24.27
CA GLY A 876 65.47 5.44 -22.96
C GLY A 876 64.73 4.33 -22.23
N ALA A 877 63.70 3.71 -22.82
CA ALA A 877 63.06 2.52 -22.26
C ALA A 877 64.09 1.38 -22.12
N ILE A 878 64.03 0.64 -21.02
CA ILE A 878 64.97 -0.44 -20.70
C ILE A 878 64.42 -1.74 -21.29
N LEU A 879 65.14 -2.33 -22.25
CA LEU A 879 64.82 -3.61 -22.87
C LEU A 879 65.98 -4.59 -22.66
N ASP A 880 65.66 -5.87 -22.52
CA ASP A 880 66.62 -6.97 -22.41
C ASP A 880 66.52 -7.97 -23.59
N ALA A 881 67.30 -9.04 -23.53
CA ALA A 881 67.26 -10.10 -24.54
C ALA A 881 65.92 -10.85 -24.59
N ASN A 882 65.17 -10.86 -23.49
CA ASN A 882 63.90 -11.57 -23.36
C ASN A 882 62.70 -10.72 -23.79
N THR A 883 62.89 -9.42 -24.01
CA THR A 883 61.83 -8.53 -24.43
C THR A 883 61.41 -8.84 -25.86
N GLN A 884 60.13 -9.16 -26.06
CA GLN A 884 59.57 -9.53 -27.36
C GLN A 884 58.92 -8.30 -27.99
N LEU A 885 59.50 -7.80 -29.08
CA LEU A 885 59.04 -6.60 -29.77
C LEU A 885 59.14 -6.83 -31.27
N ASP A 886 58.15 -6.40 -32.05
CA ASP A 886 58.16 -6.58 -33.50
C ASP A 886 59.42 -5.94 -34.10
N PRO A 887 60.04 -6.56 -35.14
CA PRO A 887 61.34 -6.11 -35.67
C PRO A 887 61.40 -4.64 -36.04
N LYS A 888 60.29 -4.08 -36.56
CA LYS A 888 60.15 -2.64 -36.86
C LYS A 888 60.32 -1.80 -35.60
N TRP A 889 59.56 -2.09 -34.56
CA TRP A 889 59.56 -1.28 -33.34
C TRP A 889 60.83 -1.47 -32.52
N ARG A 890 61.47 -2.64 -32.60
CA ARG A 890 62.79 -2.85 -32.01
C ARG A 890 63.85 -1.97 -32.67
N LEU A 891 63.81 -1.84 -33.99
CA LEU A 891 64.65 -0.89 -34.71
C LEU A 891 64.33 0.56 -34.31
N VAL A 892 63.05 0.94 -34.21
CA VAL A 892 62.65 2.30 -33.77
C VAL A 892 63.18 2.62 -32.37
N TRP A 893 63.04 1.71 -31.41
CA TRP A 893 63.59 1.86 -30.06
C TRP A 893 65.11 2.03 -30.07
N GLU A 894 65.83 1.20 -30.83
CA GLU A 894 67.29 1.32 -30.95
C GLU A 894 67.69 2.70 -31.48
N LEU A 895 66.98 3.19 -32.50
CA LEU A 895 67.28 4.49 -33.12
C LEU A 895 66.93 5.66 -32.20
N ALA A 896 65.81 5.59 -31.47
CA ALA A 896 65.39 6.62 -30.52
C ALA A 896 66.32 6.70 -29.30
N THR A 897 66.86 5.57 -28.83
CA THR A 897 67.67 5.50 -27.61
C THR A 897 69.17 5.64 -27.87
N ASN A 898 69.69 4.92 -28.87
CA ASN A 898 71.14 4.85 -29.13
C ASN A 898 71.58 5.70 -30.33
N GLY A 899 70.63 6.24 -31.10
CA GLY A 899 70.90 6.95 -32.35
C GLY A 899 71.10 6.01 -33.56
N GLY A 900 70.86 6.57 -34.73
CA GLY A 900 71.08 5.97 -36.05
C GLY A 900 72.35 6.44 -36.78
N ALA A 901 73.25 7.18 -36.13
CA ALA A 901 74.40 7.79 -36.80
C ALA A 901 75.23 6.78 -37.60
N TRP A 902 75.50 7.08 -38.86
CA TRP A 902 76.24 6.25 -39.82
C TRP A 902 75.66 4.85 -40.12
N ARG A 903 74.47 4.51 -39.60
CA ARG A 903 73.84 3.20 -39.84
C ARG A 903 73.27 3.10 -41.26
N ASN A 904 73.22 1.88 -41.79
CA ASN A 904 72.51 1.58 -43.02
C ASN A 904 71.05 1.19 -42.74
N LEU A 905 70.14 2.09 -43.06
CA LEU A 905 68.69 2.02 -42.86
C LEU A 905 67.93 2.10 -44.20
N ALA A 906 68.62 1.88 -45.33
CA ALA A 906 68.01 1.96 -46.65
C ALA A 906 66.84 0.96 -46.78
N GLY A 907 65.72 1.44 -47.33
CA GLY A 907 64.50 0.63 -47.53
C GLY A 907 63.78 0.18 -46.25
N LYS A 908 64.20 0.61 -45.06
CA LYS A 908 63.55 0.21 -43.80
C LYS A 908 62.22 0.94 -43.60
N ASP A 909 61.26 0.26 -42.99
CA ASP A 909 59.99 0.86 -42.59
C ASP A 909 60.09 1.46 -41.18
N LEU A 910 60.06 2.79 -41.14
CA LEU A 910 60.06 3.65 -39.96
C LEU A 910 58.82 4.56 -39.96
N SER A 911 57.77 4.21 -40.71
CA SER A 911 56.53 4.99 -40.73
C SER A 911 55.88 5.03 -39.34
N LEU A 912 55.33 6.19 -38.99
CA LEU A 912 54.75 6.48 -37.68
C LEU A 912 55.73 6.31 -36.51
N ALA A 913 57.04 6.29 -36.74
CA ALA A 913 58.00 6.13 -35.64
C ALA A 913 58.12 7.38 -34.77
N GLY A 914 58.21 7.22 -33.45
CA GLY A 914 58.59 8.28 -32.51
C GLY A 914 60.11 8.37 -32.37
N LEU A 915 60.74 9.27 -33.12
CA LEU A 915 62.19 9.44 -33.25
C LEU A 915 62.65 10.87 -32.92
N ARG A 916 61.87 11.58 -32.09
CA ARG A 916 62.17 12.94 -31.64
C ARG A 916 63.57 12.99 -31.03
N ARG A 917 64.37 13.98 -31.44
CA ARG A 917 65.76 14.22 -31.02
C ARG A 917 66.74 13.07 -31.29
N ALA A 918 66.36 12.08 -32.09
CA ALA A 918 67.26 10.99 -32.45
C ALA A 918 68.42 11.49 -33.33
N ASN A 919 69.60 10.87 -33.17
CA ASN A 919 70.79 11.23 -33.94
C ASN A 919 70.95 10.31 -35.17
N PHE A 920 70.67 10.83 -36.35
CA PHE A 920 70.85 10.20 -37.66
C PHE A 920 72.04 10.74 -38.46
N THR A 921 73.01 11.40 -37.82
CA THR A 921 74.17 12.00 -38.51
C THR A 921 74.87 10.97 -39.42
N GLY A 922 74.93 11.24 -40.73
CA GLY A 922 75.55 10.36 -41.72
C GLY A 922 74.82 9.03 -41.99
N ALA A 923 73.60 8.84 -41.49
CA ALA A 923 72.82 7.62 -41.71
C ALA A 923 72.40 7.45 -43.18
N LYS A 924 72.35 6.21 -43.68
CA LYS A 924 71.82 5.90 -45.03
C LYS A 924 70.35 5.50 -44.91
N LEU A 925 69.44 6.37 -45.29
CA LEU A 925 67.98 6.24 -45.23
C LEU A 925 67.35 6.20 -46.63
N ALA A 926 68.14 5.95 -47.68
CA ALA A 926 67.64 5.94 -49.05
C ALA A 926 66.49 4.93 -49.21
N GLN A 927 65.40 5.34 -49.88
CA GLN A 927 64.18 4.52 -50.06
C GLN A 927 63.49 4.08 -48.75
N ALA A 928 63.90 4.60 -47.58
CA ALA A 928 63.23 4.27 -46.32
C ALA A 928 61.81 4.86 -46.28
N ASN A 929 60.90 4.18 -45.59
CA ASN A 929 59.55 4.70 -45.35
C ASN A 929 59.51 5.37 -43.97
N LEU A 930 59.42 6.69 -43.94
CA LEU A 930 59.33 7.56 -42.76
C LEU A 930 57.99 8.32 -42.72
N LYS A 931 56.97 7.83 -43.44
CA LYS A 931 55.65 8.47 -43.51
C LYS A 931 55.10 8.72 -42.11
N GLN A 932 54.74 9.97 -41.82
CA GLN A 932 54.20 10.43 -40.53
C GLN A 932 55.07 10.10 -39.31
N ALA A 933 56.37 9.86 -39.50
CA ALA A 933 57.31 9.71 -38.39
C ALA A 933 57.52 11.05 -37.69
N ASP A 934 57.72 11.04 -36.38
CA ASP A 934 58.13 12.20 -35.60
C ASP A 934 59.66 12.21 -35.46
N LEU A 935 60.31 13.08 -36.22
CA LEU A 935 61.74 13.37 -36.25
C LEU A 935 62.01 14.80 -35.76
N SER A 936 61.11 15.39 -34.99
CA SER A 936 61.30 16.74 -34.47
C SER A 936 62.62 16.84 -33.69
N GLU A 937 63.36 17.92 -33.91
CA GLU A 937 64.67 18.20 -33.31
C GLU A 937 65.73 17.10 -33.55
N ALA A 938 65.52 16.19 -34.50
CA ALA A 938 66.48 15.15 -34.83
C ALA A 938 67.78 15.73 -35.42
N GLN A 939 68.91 15.08 -35.15
CA GLN A 939 70.21 15.46 -35.72
C GLN A 939 70.52 14.56 -36.91
N ALA A 940 70.30 15.00 -38.15
CA ALA A 940 70.51 14.19 -39.36
C ALA A 940 71.49 14.84 -40.36
N MET A 941 72.52 15.51 -39.85
CA MET A 941 73.58 16.11 -40.68
C MET A 941 74.20 15.06 -41.61
N LYS A 942 74.34 15.37 -42.91
CA LYS A 942 74.89 14.46 -43.94
C LYS A 942 74.17 13.12 -44.10
N ALA A 943 72.97 12.96 -43.56
CA ALA A 943 72.16 11.75 -43.76
C ALA A 943 71.68 11.66 -45.22
N ASP A 944 71.45 10.44 -45.71
CA ASP A 944 71.00 10.17 -47.08
C ASP A 944 69.58 9.65 -47.10
N PHE A 945 68.60 10.52 -47.31
CA PHE A 945 67.17 10.23 -47.49
C PHE A 945 66.76 10.11 -48.96
N SER A 946 67.69 9.86 -49.90
CA SER A 946 67.36 9.85 -51.33
C SER A 946 66.24 8.84 -51.65
N GLY A 947 65.15 9.31 -52.26
CA GLY A 947 63.97 8.50 -52.58
C GLY A 947 63.16 7.99 -51.37
N ALA A 948 63.44 8.48 -50.15
CA ALA A 948 62.68 8.11 -48.97
C ALA A 948 61.26 8.70 -48.99
N ASN A 949 60.30 8.01 -48.35
CA ASN A 949 58.94 8.51 -48.15
C ASN A 949 58.83 9.20 -46.79
N LEU A 950 58.83 10.52 -46.75
CA LEU A 950 58.64 11.37 -45.58
C LEU A 950 57.28 12.09 -45.59
N ASN A 951 56.28 11.54 -46.30
CA ASN A 951 54.95 12.12 -46.39
C ASN A 951 54.35 12.36 -44.99
N GLY A 952 54.03 13.63 -44.67
CA GLY A 952 53.48 14.03 -43.37
C GLY A 952 54.42 13.84 -42.17
N ALA A 953 55.71 13.58 -42.38
CA ALA A 953 56.68 13.45 -41.29
C ALA A 953 56.89 14.78 -40.57
N ASN A 954 57.13 14.74 -39.26
CA ASN A 954 57.46 15.92 -38.46
C ASN A 954 58.98 16.05 -38.31
N LEU A 955 59.59 17.03 -38.96
CA LEU A 955 61.01 17.36 -38.94
C LEU A 955 61.26 18.75 -38.30
N GLN A 956 60.29 19.27 -37.55
CA GLN A 956 60.39 20.59 -36.93
C GLN A 956 61.66 20.72 -36.09
N GLY A 957 62.45 21.76 -36.33
CA GLY A 957 63.69 22.03 -35.60
C GLY A 957 64.82 21.02 -35.84
N ALA A 958 64.69 20.10 -36.80
CA ALA A 958 65.72 19.12 -37.09
C ALA A 958 66.96 19.78 -37.73
N THR A 959 68.15 19.25 -37.41
CA THR A 959 69.42 19.66 -38.04
C THR A 959 69.71 18.75 -39.23
N LEU A 960 69.49 19.26 -40.44
CA LEU A 960 69.54 18.52 -41.71
C LEU A 960 70.67 19.02 -42.63
N THR A 961 71.67 19.72 -42.08
CA THR A 961 72.78 20.32 -42.81
C THR A 961 73.49 19.29 -43.69
N ALA A 962 73.66 19.60 -44.98
CA ALA A 962 74.27 18.74 -46.00
C ALA A 962 73.63 17.34 -46.17
N ALA A 963 72.38 17.14 -45.72
CA ALA A 963 71.65 15.90 -45.95
C ALA A 963 71.19 15.77 -47.42
N LYS A 964 71.02 14.54 -47.90
CA LYS A 964 70.52 14.24 -49.25
C LYS A 964 69.07 13.82 -49.18
N PHE A 965 68.24 14.39 -50.03
CA PHE A 965 66.81 14.14 -50.17
C PHE A 965 66.43 13.98 -51.65
N SER A 966 67.38 13.68 -52.53
CA SER A 966 67.11 13.62 -53.97
C SER A 966 65.97 12.64 -54.26
N SER A 967 64.94 13.10 -54.98
CA SER A 967 63.70 12.35 -55.27
C SER A 967 62.89 11.86 -54.04
N ALA A 968 63.12 12.40 -52.84
CA ALA A 968 62.35 12.03 -51.65
C ALA A 968 60.93 12.63 -51.68
N ASP A 969 59.96 11.95 -51.07
CA ASP A 969 58.58 12.45 -50.92
C ASP A 969 58.40 13.11 -49.55
N LEU A 970 58.37 14.44 -49.51
CA LEU A 970 58.20 15.27 -48.32
C LEU A 970 56.80 15.92 -48.27
N GLN A 971 55.84 15.41 -49.03
CA GLN A 971 54.51 16.02 -49.11
C GLN A 971 53.86 16.15 -47.72
N GLY A 972 53.43 17.36 -47.36
CA GLY A 972 52.81 17.64 -46.06
C GLY A 972 53.75 17.53 -44.85
N ALA A 973 55.06 17.36 -45.04
CA ALA A 973 56.02 17.27 -43.94
C ALA A 973 56.15 18.62 -43.20
N ASN A 974 56.39 18.57 -41.89
CA ASN A 974 56.63 19.76 -41.08
C ASN A 974 58.14 20.00 -40.94
N LEU A 975 58.69 21.02 -41.59
CA LEU A 975 60.10 21.39 -41.57
C LEU A 975 60.33 22.75 -40.87
N GLU A 976 59.37 23.21 -40.06
CA GLU A 976 59.48 24.51 -39.41
C GLU A 976 60.71 24.60 -38.52
N ASN A 977 61.46 25.70 -38.62
CA ASN A 977 62.71 25.93 -37.90
C ASN A 977 63.82 24.88 -38.15
N ALA A 978 63.69 24.01 -39.17
CA ALA A 978 64.73 23.05 -39.52
C ALA A 978 65.91 23.74 -40.22
N ASP A 979 67.12 23.22 -40.03
CA ASP A 979 68.32 23.69 -40.74
C ASP A 979 68.68 22.75 -41.90
N LEU A 980 68.39 23.18 -43.13
CA LEU A 980 68.64 22.48 -44.39
C LEU A 980 69.87 23.02 -45.13
N SER A 981 70.75 23.76 -44.46
CA SER A 981 71.88 24.41 -45.13
C SER A 981 72.77 23.39 -45.85
N GLY A 982 73.01 23.60 -47.16
CA GLY A 982 73.79 22.71 -48.02
C GLY A 982 73.12 21.38 -48.38
N ALA A 983 71.85 21.16 -48.04
CA ALA A 983 71.14 19.92 -48.35
C ALA A 983 70.82 19.78 -49.85
N ASP A 984 70.71 18.53 -50.34
CA ASP A 984 70.39 18.19 -51.74
C ASP A 984 68.95 17.69 -51.87
N LEU A 985 68.02 18.54 -52.28
CA LEU A 985 66.60 18.23 -52.47
C LEU A 985 66.21 18.05 -53.95
N ARG A 986 67.17 17.72 -54.83
CA ARG A 986 66.88 17.62 -56.27
C ARG A 986 65.77 16.63 -56.58
N GLY A 987 64.73 17.07 -57.28
CA GLY A 987 63.58 16.22 -57.62
C GLY A 987 62.71 15.80 -56.45
N ALA A 988 62.91 16.35 -55.24
CA ALA A 988 62.09 16.04 -54.07
C ALA A 988 60.67 16.63 -54.19
N ASN A 989 59.68 16.02 -53.54
CA ASN A 989 58.30 16.51 -53.51
C ASN A 989 57.96 17.16 -52.18
N LEU A 990 57.94 18.49 -52.11
CA LEU A 990 57.62 19.28 -50.92
C LEU A 990 56.17 19.79 -50.90
N PHE A 991 55.28 19.32 -51.78
CA PHE A 991 53.92 19.84 -51.88
C PHE A 991 53.21 19.86 -50.51
N GLY A 992 52.70 21.02 -50.09
CA GLY A 992 52.05 21.22 -48.79
C GLY A 992 52.97 21.09 -47.56
N ALA A 993 54.28 20.99 -47.71
CA ALA A 993 55.22 20.99 -46.59
C ALA A 993 55.29 22.37 -45.91
N ARG A 994 55.49 22.39 -44.58
CA ARG A 994 55.61 23.64 -43.80
C ARG A 994 57.08 23.99 -43.62
N LEU A 995 57.51 25.14 -44.16
CA LEU A 995 58.92 25.60 -44.14
C LEU A 995 59.12 26.89 -43.34
N GLU A 996 58.18 27.25 -42.46
CA GLU A 996 58.27 28.51 -41.70
C GLU A 996 59.56 28.55 -40.88
N ASN A 997 60.36 29.60 -41.08
CA ASN A 997 61.69 29.80 -40.45
C ASN A 997 62.72 28.69 -40.71
N ALA A 998 62.53 27.85 -41.73
CA ALA A 998 63.56 26.89 -42.13
C ALA A 998 64.77 27.61 -42.75
N VAL A 999 65.98 27.16 -42.42
CA VAL A 999 67.24 27.73 -42.97
C VAL A 999 67.64 26.91 -44.19
N MET A 1000 67.71 27.52 -45.38
CA MET A 1000 67.98 26.84 -46.66
C MET A 1000 69.18 27.42 -47.42
N LEU A 1001 70.24 27.81 -46.70
CA LEU A 1001 71.43 28.39 -47.32
C LEU A 1001 72.16 27.34 -48.16
N GLU A 1002 72.48 27.65 -49.42
CA GLU A 1002 73.18 26.74 -50.35
C GLU A 1002 72.47 25.39 -50.59
N THR A 1003 71.16 25.33 -50.34
CA THR A 1003 70.34 24.13 -50.57
C THR A 1003 70.05 23.94 -52.06
N ASN A 1004 70.22 22.73 -52.60
CA ASN A 1004 69.96 22.43 -54.01
C ASN A 1004 68.52 21.95 -54.21
N LEU A 1005 67.71 22.73 -54.92
CA LEU A 1005 66.29 22.47 -55.18
C LEU A 1005 65.97 22.10 -56.64
N SER A 1006 66.97 21.89 -57.51
CA SER A 1006 66.72 21.72 -58.95
C SER A 1006 65.77 20.53 -59.22
N GLY A 1007 64.67 20.77 -59.92
CA GLY A 1007 63.60 19.83 -60.22
C GLY A 1007 62.65 19.50 -59.07
N ALA A 1008 62.76 20.12 -57.90
CA ALA A 1008 61.90 19.87 -56.75
C ALA A 1008 60.49 20.47 -56.95
N ILE A 1009 59.46 19.82 -56.41
CA ILE A 1009 58.11 20.37 -56.30
C ILE A 1009 58.03 21.13 -54.99
N MET A 1010 57.79 22.44 -55.02
CA MET A 1010 57.73 23.31 -53.85
C MET A 1010 56.39 23.20 -53.10
N PRO A 1011 56.27 23.73 -51.87
CA PRO A 1011 55.03 23.63 -51.08
C PRO A 1011 53.75 24.11 -51.75
N ASP A 1012 53.84 25.10 -52.63
CA ASP A 1012 52.72 25.65 -53.40
C ASP A 1012 52.40 24.84 -54.68
N GLY A 1013 53.19 23.81 -54.99
CA GLY A 1013 53.07 22.96 -56.17
C GLY A 1013 53.82 23.44 -57.40
N SER A 1014 54.56 24.56 -57.32
CA SER A 1014 55.48 24.97 -58.38
C SER A 1014 56.68 24.02 -58.50
N ARG A 1015 57.33 23.96 -59.66
CA ARG A 1015 58.59 23.24 -59.85
C ARG A 1015 59.73 24.25 -59.96
N GLU A 1016 60.77 24.04 -59.16
CA GLU A 1016 62.02 24.78 -59.26
C GLU A 1016 62.91 24.13 -60.33
N ASP A 1017 63.45 24.92 -61.25
CA ASP A 1017 64.30 24.45 -62.35
C ASP A 1017 65.79 24.43 -61.97
#